data_AF-A0A7Z2ZCQ3-F1
#
_entry.id   AF-A0A7Z2ZCQ3-F1
#
_cell.length_a   1.000
_cell.length_b   1.000
_cell.length_c   1.000
_cell.angle_alpha   90.00
_cell.angle_beta   90.00
_cell.angle_gamma   90.00
#
_symmetry.space_group_name_H-M   'P 1'
#
loop_
_entity.id
_entity.type
_entity.pdbx_description
1 polymer ?
#
loop_
_entity_poly.entity_id
_entity_poly.type
_entity_poly.pdbx_seq_one_letter_code
_entity_poly.pdbx_strand_id
1 'polypeptide(L)'
;MHHFRVPRSTRQALFAVSLLPFVLPLAGCLDGSSDSDDDEDVTNRTGVFVDSAVAGLDYSGETTGEGMTNQRGEFSFVDGEILTFSIGDLELGSATGSDVLTPLSIVEGATAAEDQRVTNMLVLLQSLDADGNLNNGIELSEPIRGEVSLSAGNIQLDQSPEDFSAALAPILARLEAAGVFSDTDPRPRKAASMADALEHFARSTSPRKIVETTSGQLRGFEADESAWQFLGVPYAQPPLGDLRWKAPQPVIGWEGVREAVSWSDQAAQNPGLERFGEGGMSEDSLYLNITAPKEANGLPVMVWFHGGGFTSLTSNTKPFNNPLAVASKGVVQVSVNQRLGPFGYIAHPELSAESGYGGSGNYGQMDLIMALEWVQDNIAAFGGDPSNVTIFGESGGGRKVLSLMASPKAAGLFHKAISQSGTLIPDTRSLDAAEAIGTRLQTQLDAASLEEMRSRSWLEVVEAAANLIPYTNVDNHYLPTSERVSFETDMDNDVPFMFTINTNDTPDPTNTVIEVFPWMAPLNSEPTYATLFSHQPAGWKARGVQAYHGAELAYMFNMPESVITHYLLGLVIDPATGESLVIGDLNGNGVPGSKGDPADIFASAGFDETDAQVIDRMLTIWTNFAKTGNPGIPGELDFPEYDAQTQQYVELSDAAEVKSGIGEVFAD
;
A
#
# COMPACT_ATOMS: atom_id res chain seq x y z
N MET A 1 -18.89 -28.91 58.32
CA MET A 1 -18.31 -30.27 58.48
C MET A 1 -16.95 -30.25 57.81
N HIS A 2 -15.92 -30.59 58.60
CA HIS A 2 -14.50 -30.89 58.33
C HIS A 2 -13.76 -30.10 57.21
N HIS A 3 -12.92 -29.10 57.54
CA HIS A 3 -11.52 -29.19 58.05
C HIS A 3 -10.59 -29.87 57.03
N PHE A 4 -9.55 -29.21 56.48
CA PHE A 4 -8.37 -28.77 57.24
C PHE A 4 -7.67 -27.49 56.73
N ARG A 5 -6.93 -26.87 57.65
CA ARG A 5 -6.20 -25.60 57.63
C ARG A 5 -4.66 -25.83 57.52
N VAL A 6 -3.95 -24.99 56.72
CA VAL A 6 -2.79 -24.09 57.06
C VAL A 6 -1.48 -24.80 57.59
N PRO A 7 -0.24 -24.21 57.77
CA PRO A 7 0.44 -22.95 57.38
C PRO A 7 1.96 -22.99 56.93
N ARG A 8 2.45 -21.80 56.51
CA ARG A 8 3.74 -21.08 56.82
C ARG A 8 5.11 -21.63 56.34
N SER A 9 5.92 -20.76 55.73
CA SER A 9 6.89 -19.90 56.47
C SER A 9 7.64 -18.88 55.60
N THR A 10 7.79 -17.68 56.14
CA THR A 10 8.69 -16.59 55.75
C THR A 10 10.15 -16.88 56.12
N ARG A 11 11.13 -16.42 55.30
CA ARG A 11 12.31 -15.67 55.77
C ARG A 11 13.13 -15.05 54.63
N GLN A 12 13.58 -13.83 54.89
CA GLN A 12 14.44 -12.96 54.09
C GLN A 12 15.89 -13.47 54.03
N ALA A 13 16.61 -13.13 52.95
CA ALA A 13 18.01 -12.66 53.03
C ALA A 13 18.40 -11.94 51.74
N LEU A 14 18.96 -10.74 51.89
CA LEU A 14 19.69 -9.98 50.87
C LEU A 14 20.86 -10.81 50.31
N PHE A 15 21.23 -10.61 49.04
CA PHE A 15 22.60 -10.27 48.65
C PHE A 15 22.61 -9.69 47.23
N ALA A 16 23.22 -8.51 47.11
CA ALA A 16 23.64 -7.91 45.85
C ALA A 16 24.72 -8.78 45.17
N VAL A 17 24.91 -8.63 43.85
CA VAL A 17 26.20 -8.37 43.18
C VAL A 17 26.07 -8.62 41.66
N SER A 18 26.42 -7.58 40.91
CA SER A 18 26.92 -7.46 39.52
C SER A 18 26.73 -8.59 38.49
N LEU A 19 26.12 -8.24 37.35
CA LEU A 19 26.25 -8.93 36.07
C LEU A 19 27.17 -8.11 35.14
N LEU A 20 28.29 -8.70 34.74
CA LEU A 20 29.15 -8.38 33.60
C LEU A 20 29.74 -9.71 33.09
N PRO A 21 30.17 -9.80 31.82
CA PRO A 21 29.80 -10.88 30.93
C PRO A 21 30.85 -12.00 30.88
N PHE A 22 30.37 -13.22 30.62
CA PHE A 22 31.22 -14.38 30.36
C PHE A 22 31.85 -14.26 28.97
N VAL A 23 33.15 -13.97 28.95
CA VAL A 23 34.07 -14.41 27.91
C VAL A 23 34.72 -15.70 28.44
N LEU A 24 34.62 -16.79 27.70
CA LEU A 24 35.43 -17.99 27.95
C LEU A 24 36.08 -18.46 26.63
N PRO A 25 37.41 -18.61 26.61
CA PRO A 25 38.15 -19.21 25.52
C PRO A 25 38.25 -20.73 25.74
N LEU A 26 38.37 -21.50 24.65
CA LEU A 26 38.79 -22.89 24.71
C LEU A 26 40.04 -23.07 23.86
N ALA A 27 41.11 -23.52 24.52
CA ALA A 27 42.37 -23.93 23.95
C ALA A 27 42.64 -25.40 24.31
N GLY A 28 43.31 -26.12 23.40
CA GLY A 28 43.87 -27.47 23.56
C GLY A 28 43.30 -28.44 22.52
N CYS A 29 44.08 -29.10 21.64
CA CYS A 29 45.39 -29.68 21.86
C CYS A 29 46.29 -29.63 20.62
N LEU A 30 47.59 -29.57 20.91
CA LEU A 30 48.72 -29.80 20.03
C LEU A 30 48.76 -31.26 19.55
N ASP A 31 48.93 -31.47 18.25
CA ASP A 31 49.80 -32.54 17.76
C ASP A 31 50.54 -32.02 16.52
N GLY A 32 51.87 -32.11 16.57
CA GLY A 32 52.76 -31.59 15.54
C GLY A 32 53.07 -32.65 14.52
N SER A 33 52.86 -32.32 13.24
CA SER A 33 53.65 -32.88 12.15
C SER A 33 53.96 -31.75 11.20
N SER A 34 55.26 -31.49 11.04
CA SER A 34 55.81 -30.55 10.08
C SER A 34 55.68 -31.13 8.68
N ASP A 35 54.90 -30.47 7.83
CA ASP A 35 55.21 -30.37 6.40
C ASP A 35 54.98 -28.92 5.99
N SER A 36 56.01 -28.37 5.36
CA SER A 36 56.06 -27.05 4.80
C SER A 36 55.42 -27.07 3.42
N ASP A 37 54.21 -26.54 3.32
CA ASP A 37 53.69 -25.98 2.09
C ASP A 37 53.09 -24.62 2.47
N ASP A 38 53.74 -23.54 2.03
CA ASP A 38 53.18 -22.20 1.97
C ASP A 38 52.10 -22.21 0.88
N ASP A 39 50.93 -22.80 1.17
CA ASP A 39 49.71 -22.46 0.47
C ASP A 39 49.12 -21.26 1.22
N GLU A 40 49.21 -20.06 0.61
CA GLU A 40 48.34 -18.96 0.99
C GLU A 40 46.91 -19.49 0.90
N ASP A 41 46.28 -19.73 2.04
CA ASP A 41 44.91 -20.21 2.14
C ASP A 41 44.02 -19.11 1.51
N VAL A 42 43.72 -19.26 0.22
CA VAL A 42 42.86 -18.36 -0.55
C VAL A 42 41.47 -18.46 0.06
N THR A 43 41.18 -17.61 1.04
CA THR A 43 39.89 -17.62 1.72
C THR A 43 38.82 -17.13 0.75
N ASN A 44 38.13 -18.07 0.11
CA ASN A 44 36.93 -17.78 -0.66
C ASN A 44 35.88 -17.15 0.27
N ARG A 45 35.50 -15.92 -0.05
CA ARG A 45 34.42 -15.16 0.61
C ARG A 45 33.15 -15.23 -0.20
N THR A 46 32.05 -14.84 0.42
CA THR A 46 30.74 -14.74 -0.23
C THR A 46 30.26 -13.30 -0.14
N GLY A 47 29.87 -12.72 -1.28
CA GLY A 47 29.23 -11.41 -1.37
C GLY A 47 27.82 -11.54 -1.94
N VAL A 48 27.05 -10.45 -1.93
CA VAL A 48 25.71 -10.38 -2.53
C VAL A 48 25.64 -9.25 -3.54
N PHE A 49 25.06 -9.52 -4.71
CA PHE A 49 24.77 -8.50 -5.71
C PHE A 49 23.36 -7.90 -5.46
N VAL A 50 23.29 -6.60 -5.18
CA VAL A 50 22.08 -5.89 -4.73
C VAL A 50 21.69 -4.78 -5.69
N ASP A 51 20.51 -4.95 -6.28
CA ASP A 51 19.51 -3.90 -6.47
C ASP A 51 18.28 -4.36 -5.66
N SER A 52 17.63 -5.44 -6.10
CA SER A 52 17.22 -6.54 -5.20
C SER A 52 18.29 -7.64 -5.28
N ALA A 53 18.21 -8.70 -4.46
CA ALA A 53 19.08 -9.86 -4.66
C ALA A 53 18.90 -10.41 -6.09
N VAL A 54 19.96 -10.39 -6.92
CA VAL A 54 19.88 -10.81 -8.33
C VAL A 54 20.35 -12.25 -8.49
N ALA A 55 19.44 -13.16 -8.83
CA ALA A 55 19.74 -14.55 -9.14
C ALA A 55 19.98 -14.75 -10.64
N GLY A 56 20.95 -15.59 -11.01
CA GLY A 56 21.23 -15.92 -12.41
C GLY A 56 22.23 -15.00 -13.11
N LEU A 57 22.85 -14.07 -12.40
CA LEU A 57 23.97 -13.25 -12.90
C LEU A 57 25.27 -14.06 -12.92
N ASP A 58 25.97 -14.07 -14.05
CA ASP A 58 27.27 -14.72 -14.22
C ASP A 58 28.37 -13.87 -13.59
N TYR A 59 29.39 -14.51 -12.99
CA TYR A 59 30.58 -13.85 -12.47
C TYR A 59 31.85 -14.68 -12.70
N SER A 60 32.98 -13.99 -12.87
CA SER A 60 34.31 -14.63 -12.96
C SER A 60 35.43 -13.67 -12.54
N GLY A 61 36.54 -14.23 -12.10
CA GLY A 61 37.77 -13.50 -11.78
C GLY A 61 39.02 -14.24 -12.30
N GLU A 62 40.20 -13.73 -11.98
CA GLU A 62 41.49 -14.36 -12.32
C GLU A 62 41.71 -15.69 -11.57
N THR A 63 41.35 -15.73 -10.29
CA THR A 63 41.42 -16.87 -9.36
C THR A 63 40.03 -17.46 -9.11
N THR A 64 39.00 -16.61 -9.02
CA THR A 64 37.61 -17.05 -8.91
C THR A 64 37.15 -17.64 -10.24
N GLY A 65 36.87 -18.94 -10.27
CA GLY A 65 36.33 -19.60 -11.46
C GLY A 65 34.95 -19.05 -11.87
N GLU A 66 34.53 -19.37 -13.09
CA GLU A 66 33.20 -19.01 -13.58
C GLU A 66 32.10 -19.56 -12.67
N GLY A 67 31.20 -18.68 -12.26
CA GLY A 67 30.09 -18.99 -11.38
C GLY A 67 28.84 -18.19 -11.73
N MET A 68 27.76 -18.47 -11.00
CA MET A 68 26.49 -17.78 -11.15
C MET A 68 25.90 -17.51 -9.78
N THR A 69 25.30 -16.33 -9.62
CA THR A 69 24.62 -15.94 -8.38
C THR A 69 23.44 -16.86 -8.08
N ASN A 70 23.28 -17.22 -6.80
CA ASN A 70 22.18 -18.09 -6.37
C ASN A 70 20.87 -17.29 -6.14
N GLN A 71 19.82 -17.95 -5.65
CA GLN A 71 18.51 -17.32 -5.35
C GLN A 71 18.57 -16.15 -4.35
N ARG A 72 19.65 -16.02 -3.59
CA ARG A 72 19.90 -14.91 -2.66
C ARG A 72 20.84 -13.86 -3.23
N GLY A 73 21.17 -13.95 -4.52
CA GLY A 73 22.14 -13.08 -5.19
C GLY A 73 23.58 -13.28 -4.73
N GLU A 74 23.89 -14.40 -4.06
CA GLU A 74 25.21 -14.64 -3.48
C GLU A 74 26.22 -15.09 -4.55
N PHE A 75 27.42 -14.53 -4.54
CA PHE A 75 28.57 -14.91 -5.38
C PHE A 75 29.80 -15.19 -4.50
N SER A 76 30.75 -15.97 -5.01
CA SER A 76 32.04 -16.23 -4.32
C SER A 76 33.15 -15.34 -4.89
N PHE A 77 34.12 -14.95 -4.06
CA PHE A 77 35.26 -14.15 -4.50
C PHE A 77 36.50 -14.33 -3.61
N VAL A 78 37.67 -13.96 -4.13
CA VAL A 78 38.91 -13.83 -3.37
C VAL A 78 39.16 -12.37 -2.99
N ASP A 79 39.61 -12.12 -1.76
CA ASP A 79 39.89 -10.76 -1.29
C ASP A 79 40.87 -10.01 -2.21
N GLY A 80 40.47 -8.81 -2.65
CA GLY A 80 41.28 -7.94 -3.51
C GLY A 80 41.23 -8.25 -5.00
N GLU A 81 40.57 -9.33 -5.41
CA GLU A 81 40.38 -9.71 -6.81
C GLU A 81 39.32 -8.84 -7.51
N ILE A 82 39.47 -8.63 -8.81
CA ILE A 82 38.43 -8.01 -9.66
C ILE A 82 37.52 -9.11 -10.22
N LEU A 83 36.22 -8.95 -10.03
CA LEU A 83 35.19 -9.78 -10.63
C LEU A 83 34.52 -9.05 -11.79
N THR A 84 34.31 -9.75 -12.90
CA THR A 84 33.47 -9.32 -14.02
C THR A 84 32.11 -9.99 -13.93
N PHE A 85 31.04 -9.22 -14.12
CA PHE A 85 29.66 -9.68 -14.09
C PHE A 85 29.00 -9.59 -15.47
N SER A 86 28.21 -10.60 -15.84
CA SER A 86 27.52 -10.66 -17.14
C SER A 86 26.17 -11.38 -17.07
N ILE A 87 25.35 -11.20 -18.11
CA ILE A 87 24.16 -12.02 -18.38
C ILE A 87 24.43 -12.77 -19.69
N GLY A 88 24.93 -13.99 -19.60
CA GLY A 88 25.45 -14.70 -20.77
C GLY A 88 26.57 -13.90 -21.44
N ASP A 89 26.43 -13.64 -22.74
CA ASP A 89 27.39 -12.87 -23.55
C ASP A 89 27.35 -11.34 -23.31
N LEU A 90 26.39 -10.83 -22.52
CA LEU A 90 26.30 -9.39 -22.20
C LEU A 90 27.11 -9.06 -20.94
N GLU A 91 28.30 -8.48 -21.10
CA GLU A 91 29.07 -7.93 -19.98
C GLU A 91 28.38 -6.70 -19.38
N LEU A 92 28.20 -6.68 -18.05
CA LEU A 92 27.60 -5.56 -17.32
C LEU A 92 28.65 -4.62 -16.74
N GLY A 93 29.75 -5.16 -16.23
CA GLY A 93 30.80 -4.38 -15.59
C GLY A 93 31.70 -5.22 -14.68
N SER A 94 32.59 -4.55 -13.95
CA SER A 94 33.52 -5.22 -13.03
C SER A 94 33.81 -4.37 -11.79
N ALA A 95 34.13 -5.04 -10.68
CA ALA A 95 34.54 -4.39 -9.43
C ALA A 95 35.46 -5.30 -8.62
N THR A 96 36.22 -4.72 -7.69
CA THR A 96 36.86 -5.52 -6.64
C THR A 96 35.81 -6.25 -5.81
N GLY A 97 36.00 -7.56 -5.58
CA GLY A 97 35.12 -8.38 -4.76
C GLY A 97 34.88 -7.76 -3.38
N SER A 98 33.62 -7.78 -2.94
CA SER A 98 33.12 -7.14 -1.72
C SER A 98 31.93 -7.91 -1.16
N ASP A 99 31.63 -7.73 0.13
CA ASP A 99 30.46 -8.34 0.77
C ASP A 99 29.14 -7.89 0.12
N VAL A 100 29.12 -6.66 -0.42
CA VAL A 100 28.01 -6.11 -1.19
C VAL A 100 28.55 -5.45 -2.44
N LEU A 101 28.01 -5.84 -3.58
CA LEU A 101 28.16 -5.17 -4.86
C LEU A 101 26.78 -4.77 -5.39
N THR A 102 26.74 -3.72 -6.19
CA THR A 102 25.55 -3.15 -6.81
C THR A 102 25.82 -2.78 -8.27
N PRO A 103 24.78 -2.53 -9.09
CA PRO A 103 24.94 -1.93 -10.41
C PRO A 103 25.83 -0.68 -10.43
N LEU A 104 25.74 0.17 -9.41
CA LEU A 104 26.62 1.33 -9.27
C LEU A 104 28.09 0.94 -9.08
N SER A 105 28.36 -0.06 -8.23
CA SER A 105 29.74 -0.44 -7.88
C SER A 105 30.54 -1.07 -9.02
N ILE A 106 29.86 -1.71 -9.98
CA ILE A 106 30.52 -2.43 -11.10
C ILE A 106 30.69 -1.59 -12.36
N VAL A 107 30.18 -0.35 -12.36
CA VAL A 107 30.33 0.58 -13.48
C VAL A 107 31.52 1.51 -13.22
N GLU A 108 32.58 1.33 -14.02
CA GLU A 108 33.81 2.11 -13.86
C GLU A 108 33.55 3.62 -13.96
N GLY A 109 34.01 4.35 -12.94
CA GLY A 109 33.93 5.81 -12.85
C GLY A 109 32.56 6.37 -12.45
N ALA A 110 31.53 5.53 -12.27
CA ALA A 110 30.24 6.00 -11.79
C ALA A 110 30.33 6.38 -10.29
N THR A 111 29.66 7.47 -9.92
CA THR A 111 29.64 7.98 -8.53
C THR A 111 28.23 8.15 -7.98
N ALA A 112 27.21 7.98 -8.84
CA ALA A 112 25.81 8.13 -8.52
C ALA A 112 24.96 7.23 -9.43
N ALA A 113 23.77 6.85 -8.99
CA ALA A 113 22.89 5.94 -9.72
C ALA A 113 22.37 6.55 -11.04
N GLU A 114 22.35 7.87 -11.13
CA GLU A 114 21.97 8.67 -12.29
C GLU A 114 23.03 8.66 -13.40
N ASP A 115 24.20 8.01 -13.20
CA ASP A 115 25.05 7.65 -14.32
C ASP A 115 24.24 6.80 -15.30
N GLN A 116 24.20 7.23 -16.55
CA GLN A 116 23.36 6.63 -17.59
C GLN A 116 23.56 5.11 -17.71
N ARG A 117 24.81 4.62 -17.54
CA ARG A 117 25.13 3.19 -17.62
C ARG A 117 24.56 2.42 -16.45
N VAL A 118 24.61 3.01 -15.26
CA VAL A 118 24.01 2.45 -14.05
C VAL A 118 22.49 2.42 -14.18
N THR A 119 21.88 3.54 -14.58
CA THR A 119 20.43 3.62 -14.77
C THR A 119 19.93 2.60 -15.81
N ASN A 120 20.60 2.47 -16.95
CA ASN A 120 20.23 1.47 -17.96
C ASN A 120 20.40 0.04 -17.46
N MET A 121 21.40 -0.24 -16.62
CA MET A 121 21.57 -1.55 -15.99
C MET A 121 20.44 -1.85 -14.99
N LEU A 122 20.02 -0.85 -14.20
CA LEU A 122 18.86 -0.99 -13.30
C LEU A 122 17.58 -1.28 -14.09
N VAL A 123 17.32 -0.51 -15.15
CA VAL A 123 16.19 -0.75 -16.07
C VAL A 123 16.26 -2.16 -16.65
N LEU A 124 17.44 -2.63 -17.08
CA LEU A 124 17.62 -3.97 -17.62
C LEU A 124 17.23 -5.05 -16.61
N LEU A 125 17.84 -5.03 -15.43
CA LEU A 125 17.66 -6.07 -14.42
C LEU A 125 16.22 -6.14 -13.94
N GLN A 126 15.62 -4.99 -13.62
CA GLN A 126 14.25 -4.94 -13.11
C GLN A 126 13.21 -5.30 -14.18
N SER A 127 13.46 -5.00 -15.46
CA SER A 127 12.54 -5.36 -16.56
C SER A 127 12.58 -6.84 -16.91
N LEU A 128 13.66 -7.53 -16.57
CA LEU A 128 13.89 -8.93 -16.91
C LEU A 128 13.52 -9.88 -15.77
N ASP A 129 13.09 -9.37 -14.63
CA ASP A 129 12.64 -10.19 -13.51
C ASP A 129 11.48 -11.11 -13.93
N ALA A 130 11.62 -12.42 -13.66
CA ALA A 130 10.74 -13.45 -14.21
C ALA A 130 9.29 -13.30 -13.76
N ASP A 131 9.05 -12.95 -12.49
CA ASP A 131 7.71 -12.78 -11.93
C ASP A 131 7.34 -11.31 -11.69
N GLY A 132 8.26 -10.38 -11.98
CA GLY A 132 8.07 -8.94 -11.78
C GLY A 132 7.96 -8.50 -10.32
N ASN A 133 8.24 -9.39 -9.36
CA ASN A 133 8.12 -9.11 -7.94
C ASN A 133 9.48 -8.82 -7.31
N LEU A 134 9.95 -7.58 -7.45
CA LEU A 134 11.23 -7.15 -6.90
C LEU A 134 11.39 -7.34 -5.37
N ASN A 135 10.31 -7.62 -4.62
CA ASN A 135 10.36 -7.91 -3.19
C ASN A 135 10.81 -9.35 -2.85
N ASN A 136 10.89 -10.26 -3.82
CA ASN A 136 11.42 -11.62 -3.61
C ASN A 136 12.79 -11.86 -4.27
N GLY A 137 13.34 -10.85 -4.94
CA GLY A 137 14.60 -10.93 -5.70
C GLY A 137 14.38 -10.48 -7.14
N ILE A 138 15.43 -10.54 -7.95
CA ILE A 138 15.33 -10.50 -9.41
C ILE A 138 15.75 -11.88 -9.91
N GLU A 139 14.86 -12.57 -10.62
CA GLU A 139 15.13 -13.91 -11.15
C GLU A 139 15.44 -13.87 -12.66
N LEU A 140 16.72 -13.99 -13.02
CA LEU A 140 17.15 -14.15 -14.40
C LEU A 140 17.13 -15.64 -14.79
N SER A 141 15.96 -16.14 -15.16
CA SER A 141 15.79 -17.54 -15.57
C SER A 141 16.67 -17.91 -16.78
N GLU A 142 16.95 -19.21 -16.97
CA GLU A 142 17.78 -19.67 -18.10
C GLU A 142 17.26 -19.20 -19.47
N PRO A 143 15.94 -19.23 -19.78
CA PRO A 143 15.41 -18.63 -21.00
C PRO A 143 15.64 -17.12 -21.12
N ILE A 144 15.52 -16.36 -20.02
CA ILE A 144 15.82 -14.92 -19.98
C ILE A 144 17.28 -14.69 -20.37
N ARG A 145 18.20 -15.37 -19.68
CA ARG A 145 19.63 -15.26 -19.93
C ARG A 145 20.00 -15.63 -21.36
N GLY A 146 19.42 -16.71 -21.89
CA GLY A 146 19.64 -17.13 -23.27
C GLY A 146 19.23 -16.08 -24.30
N GLU A 147 18.08 -15.45 -24.12
CA GLU A 147 17.59 -14.40 -25.01
C GLU A 147 18.43 -13.11 -24.92
N VAL A 148 18.87 -12.74 -23.71
CA VAL A 148 19.81 -11.62 -23.51
C VAL A 148 21.15 -11.90 -24.18
N SER A 149 21.69 -13.12 -24.04
CA SER A 149 22.94 -13.55 -24.69
C SER A 149 22.85 -13.43 -26.21
N LEU A 150 21.76 -13.93 -26.82
CA LEU A 150 21.51 -13.83 -28.26
C LEU A 150 21.39 -12.37 -28.74
N SER A 151 20.97 -11.48 -27.85
CA SER A 151 20.75 -10.06 -28.12
C SER A 151 21.88 -9.15 -27.65
N ALA A 152 22.96 -9.69 -27.06
CA ALA A 152 23.99 -8.90 -26.37
C ALA A 152 24.59 -7.81 -27.26
N GLY A 153 24.83 -8.11 -28.55
CA GLY A 153 25.34 -7.13 -29.52
C GLY A 153 24.41 -5.94 -29.82
N ASN A 154 23.14 -5.99 -29.40
CA ASN A 154 22.15 -4.93 -29.56
C ASN A 154 21.89 -4.13 -28.27
N ILE A 155 22.46 -4.56 -27.14
CA ILE A 155 22.27 -3.91 -25.84
C ILE A 155 23.53 -3.09 -25.54
N GLN A 156 23.39 -1.76 -25.49
CA GLN A 156 24.47 -0.83 -25.15
C GLN A 156 24.08 -0.07 -23.90
N LEU A 157 24.78 -0.26 -22.78
CA LEU A 157 24.45 0.41 -21.51
C LEU A 157 24.77 1.90 -21.55
N ASP A 158 25.66 2.35 -22.44
CA ASP A 158 26.07 3.75 -22.58
C ASP A 158 25.24 4.57 -23.58
N GLN A 159 24.15 4.00 -24.12
CA GLN A 159 23.20 4.74 -24.97
C GLN A 159 22.17 5.53 -24.16
N SER A 160 21.45 6.44 -24.82
CA SER A 160 20.41 7.22 -24.13
C SER A 160 19.34 6.29 -23.53
N PRO A 161 18.72 6.61 -22.39
CA PRO A 161 17.73 5.72 -21.78
C PRO A 161 16.50 5.44 -22.66
N GLU A 162 16.15 6.38 -23.54
CA GLU A 162 15.08 6.22 -24.53
C GLU A 162 15.47 5.18 -25.59
N ASP A 163 16.69 5.28 -26.14
CA ASP A 163 17.22 4.30 -27.08
C ASP A 163 17.40 2.94 -26.41
N PHE A 164 17.81 2.92 -25.13
CA PHE A 164 17.95 1.70 -24.33
C PHE A 164 16.63 0.96 -24.16
N SER A 165 15.59 1.68 -23.74
CA SER A 165 14.25 1.12 -23.59
C SER A 165 13.70 0.61 -24.93
N ALA A 166 13.97 1.32 -26.02
CA ALA A 166 13.59 0.89 -27.37
C ALA A 166 14.35 -0.37 -27.82
N ALA A 167 15.62 -0.52 -27.46
CA ALA A 167 16.43 -1.72 -27.74
C ALA A 167 15.99 -2.93 -26.90
N LEU A 168 15.49 -2.71 -25.69
CA LEU A 168 15.01 -3.75 -24.79
C LEU A 168 13.62 -4.29 -25.19
N ALA A 169 12.75 -3.45 -25.75
CA ALA A 169 11.37 -3.83 -26.08
C ALA A 169 11.23 -5.10 -26.96
N PRO A 170 12.04 -5.30 -28.03
CA PRO A 170 11.98 -6.54 -28.81
C PRO A 170 12.38 -7.80 -28.03
N ILE A 171 13.24 -7.68 -27.02
CA ILE A 171 13.69 -8.79 -26.16
C ILE A 171 12.53 -9.20 -25.26
N LEU A 172 11.94 -8.23 -24.56
CA LEU A 172 10.76 -8.46 -23.72
C LEU A 172 9.61 -9.08 -24.51
N ALA A 173 9.35 -8.60 -25.72
CA ALA A 173 8.30 -9.16 -26.58
C ALA A 173 8.56 -10.62 -27.00
N ARG A 174 9.83 -11.05 -27.14
CA ARG A 174 10.16 -12.45 -27.45
C ARG A 174 10.04 -13.34 -26.21
N LEU A 175 10.46 -12.86 -25.05
CA LEU A 175 10.29 -13.55 -23.76
C LEU A 175 8.81 -13.74 -23.42
N GLU A 176 8.01 -12.69 -23.62
CA GLU A 176 6.55 -12.70 -23.48
C GLU A 176 5.92 -13.75 -24.41
N ALA A 177 6.25 -13.70 -25.71
CA ALA A 177 5.71 -14.65 -26.70
C ALA A 177 6.14 -16.11 -26.43
N ALA A 178 7.24 -16.32 -25.71
CA ALA A 178 7.72 -17.63 -25.28
C ALA A 178 7.11 -18.09 -23.94
N GLY A 179 6.29 -17.25 -23.28
CA GLY A 179 5.66 -17.56 -21.98
C GLY A 179 6.69 -17.69 -20.85
N VAL A 180 7.76 -16.91 -20.90
CA VAL A 180 8.86 -16.98 -19.92
C VAL A 180 8.52 -16.24 -18.63
N PHE A 181 7.76 -15.15 -18.71
CA PHE A 181 7.32 -14.42 -17.52
C PHE A 181 6.21 -15.18 -16.80
N SER A 182 6.27 -15.17 -15.46
CA SER A 182 5.30 -15.82 -14.57
C SER A 182 4.46 -14.84 -13.76
N ASP A 183 4.56 -13.55 -14.05
CA ASP A 183 3.67 -12.56 -13.48
C ASP A 183 2.21 -12.80 -13.92
N THR A 184 1.29 -12.14 -13.25
CA THR A 184 -0.15 -12.43 -13.36
C THR A 184 -0.91 -11.39 -14.18
N ASP A 185 -0.19 -10.46 -14.81
CA ASP A 185 -0.75 -9.45 -15.70
C ASP A 185 -0.77 -10.00 -17.15
N PRO A 186 -1.93 -10.14 -17.79
CA PRO A 186 -2.02 -10.63 -19.16
C PRO A 186 -1.60 -9.58 -20.21
N ARG A 187 -1.22 -8.36 -19.79
CA ARG A 187 -0.75 -7.30 -20.71
C ARG A 187 0.74 -7.51 -21.02
N PRO A 188 1.20 -7.14 -22.23
CA PRO A 188 2.60 -7.32 -22.58
C PRO A 188 3.55 -6.60 -21.62
N ARG A 189 4.59 -7.31 -21.14
CA ARG A 189 5.66 -6.74 -20.32
C ARG A 189 6.25 -5.49 -20.99
N LYS A 190 6.43 -4.44 -20.19
CA LYS A 190 7.14 -3.22 -20.57
C LYS A 190 8.44 -3.09 -19.79
N ALA A 191 9.39 -2.36 -20.35
CA ALA A 191 10.58 -1.99 -19.61
C ALA A 191 10.18 -1.10 -18.42
N ALA A 192 10.84 -1.31 -17.28
CA ALA A 192 10.76 -0.42 -16.13
C ALA A 192 11.11 1.01 -16.55
N SER A 193 10.41 2.00 -16.00
CA SER A 193 10.78 3.39 -16.25
C SER A 193 12.08 3.70 -15.50
N MET A 194 12.85 4.67 -16.02
CA MET A 194 14.07 5.11 -15.33
C MET A 194 13.78 5.61 -13.90
N ALA A 195 12.67 6.34 -13.74
CA ALA A 195 12.28 6.90 -12.46
C ALA A 195 12.00 5.80 -11.45
N ASP A 196 11.22 4.78 -11.84
CA ASP A 196 10.90 3.64 -10.97
C ASP A 196 12.17 2.84 -10.64
N ALA A 197 13.03 2.64 -11.63
CA ALA A 197 14.27 1.88 -11.45
C ALA A 197 15.23 2.55 -10.47
N LEU A 198 15.40 3.87 -10.59
CA LEU A 198 16.20 4.66 -9.65
C LEU A 198 15.57 4.72 -8.27
N GLU A 199 14.24 4.86 -8.18
CA GLU A 199 13.54 4.93 -6.90
C GLU A 199 13.64 3.60 -6.14
N HIS A 200 13.47 2.47 -6.85
CA HIS A 200 13.68 1.14 -6.28
C HIS A 200 15.11 0.97 -5.76
N PHE A 201 16.11 1.30 -6.58
CA PHE A 201 17.52 1.21 -6.20
C PHE A 201 17.86 2.08 -4.98
N ALA A 202 17.29 3.28 -4.91
CA ALA A 202 17.46 4.17 -3.76
C ALA A 202 16.89 3.54 -2.48
N ARG A 203 15.71 2.93 -2.54
CA ARG A 203 15.08 2.26 -1.38
C ARG A 203 15.85 0.99 -0.97
N SER A 204 16.34 0.22 -1.92
CA SER A 204 17.02 -1.04 -1.64
C SER A 204 18.42 -0.87 -1.08
N THR A 205 19.09 0.26 -1.40
CA THR A 205 20.44 0.59 -0.92
C THR A 205 20.47 1.58 0.25
N SER A 206 19.31 2.10 0.69
CA SER A 206 19.24 2.93 1.90
C SER A 206 19.43 2.10 3.18
N PRO A 207 19.56 2.71 4.37
CA PRO A 207 19.57 1.98 5.62
C PRO A 207 18.35 1.05 5.75
N ARG A 208 18.57 -0.17 6.22
CA ARG A 208 17.56 -1.25 6.21
C ARG A 208 17.12 -1.62 7.62
N LYS A 209 15.86 -2.01 7.78
CA LYS A 209 15.29 -2.52 9.05
C LYS A 209 14.62 -3.86 8.86
N ILE A 210 15.04 -4.85 9.64
CA ILE A 210 14.40 -6.18 9.68
C ILE A 210 13.35 -6.20 10.79
N VAL A 211 12.17 -6.72 10.48
CA VAL A 211 11.05 -6.93 11.40
C VAL A 211 10.58 -8.39 11.28
N GLU A 212 10.32 -9.02 12.42
CA GLU A 212 9.75 -10.37 12.49
C GLU A 212 8.23 -10.30 12.52
N THR A 213 7.56 -11.04 11.62
CA THR A 213 6.09 -11.18 11.59
C THR A 213 5.71 -12.64 11.85
N THR A 214 4.42 -12.92 12.01
CA THR A 214 3.91 -14.30 12.13
C THR A 214 4.19 -15.16 10.90
N SER A 215 4.42 -14.54 9.74
CA SER A 215 4.62 -15.22 8.46
C SER A 215 6.08 -15.27 8.00
N GLY A 216 7.00 -14.59 8.70
CA GLY A 216 8.43 -14.54 8.37
C GLY A 216 9.05 -13.15 8.54
N GLN A 217 10.32 -13.02 8.17
CA GLN A 217 11.07 -11.77 8.31
C GLN A 217 10.85 -10.86 7.10
N LEU A 218 10.65 -9.57 7.37
CA LEU A 218 10.54 -8.50 6.37
C LEU A 218 11.70 -7.53 6.53
N ARG A 219 12.26 -7.05 5.42
CA ARG A 219 13.29 -6.00 5.40
C ARG A 219 12.81 -4.76 4.68
N GLY A 220 12.40 -3.76 5.46
CA GLY A 220 12.03 -2.43 4.99
C GLY A 220 13.26 -1.54 4.79
N PHE A 221 13.02 -0.26 4.56
CA PHE A 221 14.02 0.74 4.23
C PHE A 221 13.75 2.06 4.96
N GLU A 222 14.78 2.89 5.05
CA GLU A 222 14.68 4.25 5.55
C GLU A 222 13.97 5.12 4.52
N ALA A 223 12.77 5.59 4.84
CA ALA A 223 12.03 6.53 3.97
C ALA A 223 12.59 7.95 4.11
N ASP A 224 12.92 8.35 5.35
CA ASP A 224 13.64 9.58 5.67
C ASP A 224 14.37 9.46 7.02
N GLU A 225 14.94 10.55 7.53
CA GLU A 225 15.66 10.58 8.81
C GLU A 225 14.78 10.15 10.02
N SER A 226 13.45 10.25 9.90
CA SER A 226 12.48 10.06 10.98
C SER A 226 11.63 8.78 10.86
N ALA A 227 11.54 8.16 9.68
CA ALA A 227 10.62 7.05 9.42
C ALA A 227 11.25 5.84 8.71
N TRP A 228 10.77 4.65 9.08
CA TRP A 228 10.92 3.41 8.33
C TRP A 228 9.69 3.17 7.46
N GLN A 229 9.89 2.54 6.30
CA GLN A 229 8.81 2.12 5.42
C GLN A 229 8.98 0.67 4.94
N PHE A 230 7.84 0.00 4.77
CA PHE A 230 7.72 -1.37 4.26
C PHE A 230 6.63 -1.36 3.19
N LEU A 231 6.98 -1.65 1.95
CA LEU A 231 6.07 -1.68 0.80
C LEU A 231 5.79 -3.12 0.36
N GLY A 232 4.57 -3.39 -0.11
CA GLY A 232 4.21 -4.68 -0.70
C GLY A 232 4.24 -5.86 0.28
N VAL A 233 3.78 -5.64 1.52
CA VAL A 233 3.71 -6.68 2.56
C VAL A 233 2.45 -7.53 2.36
N PRO A 234 2.55 -8.85 2.10
CA PRO A 234 1.37 -9.69 1.91
C PRO A 234 0.62 -9.89 3.22
N TYR A 235 -0.70 -9.69 3.20
CA TYR A 235 -1.58 -10.02 4.33
C TYR A 235 -2.51 -11.20 4.05
N ALA A 236 -2.62 -11.63 2.79
CA ALA A 236 -3.35 -12.82 2.39
C ALA A 236 -2.65 -13.53 1.21
N GLN A 237 -3.06 -14.77 0.92
CA GLN A 237 -2.68 -15.44 -0.32
C GLN A 237 -3.29 -14.72 -1.54
N PRO A 238 -2.59 -14.71 -2.70
CA PRO A 238 -3.13 -14.19 -3.94
C PRO A 238 -4.47 -14.86 -4.30
N PRO A 239 -5.56 -14.12 -4.58
CA PRO A 239 -6.89 -14.67 -4.84
C PRO A 239 -7.04 -15.17 -6.28
N LEU A 240 -6.06 -15.93 -6.78
CA LEU A 240 -5.95 -16.40 -8.15
C LEU A 240 -6.64 -17.75 -8.36
N GLY A 241 -7.05 -18.03 -9.60
CA GLY A 241 -7.58 -19.34 -10.01
C GLY A 241 -8.75 -19.79 -9.13
N ASP A 242 -8.58 -20.91 -8.42
CA ASP A 242 -9.59 -21.47 -7.52
C ASP A 242 -9.90 -20.57 -6.32
N LEU A 243 -9.02 -19.64 -5.95
CA LEU A 243 -9.25 -18.65 -4.89
C LEU A 243 -10.02 -17.41 -5.39
N ARG A 244 -10.21 -17.27 -6.71
CA ARG A 244 -11.04 -16.19 -7.26
C ARG A 244 -12.48 -16.35 -6.76
N TRP A 245 -13.01 -15.26 -6.22
CA TRP A 245 -14.32 -15.20 -5.56
C TRP A 245 -14.48 -16.17 -4.37
N LYS A 246 -13.43 -16.27 -3.55
CA LYS A 246 -13.49 -16.90 -2.22
C LYS A 246 -13.06 -15.94 -1.13
N ALA A 247 -13.41 -16.24 0.12
CA ALA A 247 -12.85 -15.55 1.27
C ALA A 247 -11.31 -15.60 1.23
N PRO A 248 -10.61 -14.50 1.58
CA PRO A 248 -9.14 -14.48 1.58
C PRO A 248 -8.59 -15.59 2.47
N GLN A 249 -7.45 -16.15 2.07
CA GLN A 249 -6.76 -17.19 2.83
C GLN A 249 -5.52 -16.61 3.51
N PRO A 250 -5.15 -17.06 4.73
CA PRO A 250 -3.95 -16.59 5.41
C PRO A 250 -2.69 -16.79 4.57
N VAL A 251 -1.73 -15.87 4.70
CA VAL A 251 -0.43 -15.94 4.02
C VAL A 251 0.27 -17.28 4.31
N ILE A 252 0.90 -17.85 3.29
CA ILE A 252 1.82 -18.97 3.47
C ILE A 252 3.16 -18.37 3.93
N GLY A 253 3.60 -18.74 5.12
CA GLY A 253 4.87 -18.24 5.66
C GLY A 253 6.07 -18.60 4.79
N TRP A 254 7.11 -17.77 4.84
CA TRP A 254 8.34 -17.95 4.07
C TRP A 254 9.56 -18.13 4.98
N GLU A 255 10.63 -18.71 4.44
CA GLU A 255 11.93 -18.80 5.10
C GLU A 255 12.84 -17.64 4.68
N GLY A 256 13.73 -17.22 5.59
CA GLY A 256 14.63 -16.10 5.34
C GLY A 256 13.94 -14.74 5.41
N VAL A 257 14.53 -13.77 4.73
CA VAL A 257 14.12 -12.36 4.77
C VAL A 257 13.52 -11.97 3.42
N ARG A 258 12.26 -11.55 3.42
CA ARG A 258 11.58 -10.98 2.25
C ARG A 258 11.81 -9.47 2.22
N GLU A 259 12.09 -8.91 1.04
CA GLU A 259 12.24 -7.47 0.89
C GLU A 259 10.86 -6.79 0.95
N ALA A 260 10.83 -5.56 1.46
CA ALA A 260 9.63 -4.73 1.48
C ALA A 260 9.97 -3.32 0.98
N VAL A 261 10.56 -3.24 -0.21
CA VAL A 261 11.08 -2.01 -0.84
C VAL A 261 10.42 -1.69 -2.17
N SER A 262 9.62 -2.58 -2.73
CA SER A 262 8.87 -2.35 -3.96
C SER A 262 7.37 -2.35 -3.68
N TRP A 263 6.63 -1.59 -4.50
CA TRP A 263 5.17 -1.63 -4.51
C TRP A 263 4.69 -3.01 -4.98
N SER A 264 3.59 -3.50 -4.40
CA SER A 264 2.87 -4.62 -5.00
C SER A 264 2.14 -4.15 -6.27
N ASP A 265 1.51 -5.09 -6.97
CA ASP A 265 0.49 -4.71 -7.95
C ASP A 265 -0.73 -4.08 -7.27
N GLN A 266 -1.38 -3.19 -8.02
CA GLN A 266 -2.71 -2.64 -7.75
C GLN A 266 -3.77 -3.70 -8.06
N ALA A 267 -4.93 -3.62 -7.41
CA ALA A 267 -6.03 -4.54 -7.69
C ALA A 267 -6.58 -4.37 -9.12
N ALA A 268 -6.86 -5.50 -9.78
CA ALA A 268 -7.46 -5.58 -11.10
C ALA A 268 -8.71 -4.69 -11.22
N GLN A 269 -8.63 -3.71 -12.13
CA GLN A 269 -9.63 -2.68 -12.36
C GLN A 269 -9.52 -2.12 -13.78
N ASN A 270 -10.16 -0.99 -14.09
CA ASN A 270 -9.95 -0.33 -15.39
C ASN A 270 -8.46 0.02 -15.59
N PRO A 271 -7.77 -0.55 -16.62
CA PRO A 271 -6.34 -0.32 -16.84
C PRO A 271 -5.99 1.15 -17.09
N GLY A 272 -6.96 1.97 -17.53
CA GLY A 272 -6.76 3.41 -17.72
C GLY A 272 -6.49 4.18 -16.42
N LEU A 273 -6.71 3.55 -15.26
CA LEU A 273 -6.50 4.13 -13.94
C LEU A 273 -5.16 3.77 -13.29
N GLU A 274 -4.38 2.85 -13.88
CA GLU A 274 -3.07 2.43 -13.35
C GLU A 274 -2.14 3.61 -13.05
N ARG A 275 -2.18 4.64 -13.90
CA ARG A 275 -1.39 5.87 -13.78
C ARG A 275 -1.60 6.67 -12.49
N PHE A 276 -2.61 6.34 -11.69
CA PHE A 276 -2.93 7.02 -10.43
C PHE A 276 -2.31 6.33 -9.20
N GLY A 277 -1.55 5.26 -9.43
CA GLY A 277 -0.77 4.59 -8.40
C GLY A 277 0.52 4.02 -8.94
N GLU A 278 1.22 3.33 -8.05
CA GLU A 278 2.52 2.71 -8.26
C GLU A 278 2.35 1.17 -8.36
N GLY A 279 3.32 0.51 -8.98
CA GLY A 279 3.25 -0.92 -9.29
C GLY A 279 2.32 -1.24 -10.47
N GLY A 280 2.29 -2.51 -10.87
CA GLY A 280 1.45 -3.01 -11.96
C GLY A 280 -0.01 -3.17 -11.56
N MET A 281 -0.75 -4.01 -12.27
CA MET A 281 -2.15 -4.29 -11.97
C MET A 281 -2.46 -5.77 -12.14
N SER A 282 -2.98 -6.39 -11.09
CA SER A 282 -3.25 -7.82 -11.05
C SER A 282 -4.36 -8.18 -10.05
N GLU A 283 -4.87 -9.41 -10.15
CA GLU A 283 -5.62 -10.04 -9.07
C GLU A 283 -4.75 -10.36 -7.86
N ASP A 284 -3.45 -10.62 -8.06
CA ASP A 284 -2.47 -10.72 -6.97
C ASP A 284 -2.17 -9.34 -6.37
N SER A 285 -3.05 -8.88 -5.48
CA SER A 285 -3.07 -7.50 -5.00
C SER A 285 -3.36 -7.37 -3.50
N LEU A 286 -3.38 -8.48 -2.75
CA LEU A 286 -3.71 -8.49 -1.31
C LEU A 286 -2.48 -8.17 -0.44
N TYR A 287 -2.02 -6.93 -0.58
CA TYR A 287 -0.85 -6.38 0.11
C TYR A 287 -1.19 -5.10 0.86
N LEU A 288 -0.38 -4.80 1.87
CA LEU A 288 -0.40 -3.55 2.61
C LEU A 288 0.98 -2.90 2.65
N ASN A 289 1.02 -1.62 2.94
CA ASN A 289 2.23 -0.84 3.15
C ASN A 289 2.22 -0.25 4.55
N ILE A 290 3.40 -0.07 5.15
CA ILE A 290 3.55 0.43 6.52
C ILE A 290 4.56 1.56 6.54
N THR A 291 4.18 2.68 7.14
CA THR A 291 5.07 3.81 7.45
C THR A 291 5.09 4.03 8.95
N ALA A 292 6.26 3.92 9.58
CA ALA A 292 6.41 3.94 11.03
C ALA A 292 7.56 4.85 11.47
N PRO A 293 7.39 5.70 12.50
CA PRO A 293 8.50 6.43 13.11
C PRO A 293 9.63 5.50 13.55
N LYS A 294 10.90 5.94 13.45
CA LYS A 294 12.04 5.06 13.76
C LYS A 294 12.05 4.51 15.17
N GLU A 295 11.65 5.35 16.11
CA GLU A 295 11.56 5.07 17.55
C GLU A 295 10.14 4.69 17.99
N ALA A 296 9.30 4.20 17.07
CA ALA A 296 7.94 3.79 17.38
C ALA A 296 7.92 2.67 18.44
N ASN A 297 7.10 2.86 19.47
CA ASN A 297 6.89 1.89 20.54
C ASN A 297 5.50 2.08 21.14
N GLY A 298 4.57 1.15 20.85
CA GLY A 298 3.18 1.22 21.32
C GLY A 298 2.45 2.48 20.83
N LEU A 299 2.73 2.93 19.60
CA LEU A 299 2.04 4.07 19.01
C LEU A 299 0.64 3.67 18.49
N PRO A 300 -0.34 4.59 18.47
CA PRO A 300 -1.60 4.34 17.78
C PRO A 300 -1.36 3.97 16.32
N VAL A 301 -2.23 3.12 15.78
CA VAL A 301 -2.18 2.66 14.40
C VAL A 301 -3.33 3.29 13.62
N MET A 302 -3.05 3.85 12.45
CA MET A 302 -4.08 4.34 11.53
C MET A 302 -4.05 3.51 10.23
N VAL A 303 -5.14 2.83 9.93
CA VAL A 303 -5.29 1.93 8.77
C VAL A 303 -6.15 2.60 7.70
N TRP A 304 -5.53 2.94 6.59
CA TRP A 304 -6.11 3.68 5.47
C TRP A 304 -6.79 2.76 4.46
N PHE A 305 -8.03 3.10 4.11
CA PHE A 305 -8.77 2.50 3.00
C PHE A 305 -9.01 3.54 1.91
N HIS A 306 -8.42 3.32 0.73
CA HIS A 306 -8.53 4.26 -0.39
C HIS A 306 -9.97 4.36 -0.96
N GLY A 307 -10.24 5.48 -1.64
CA GLY A 307 -11.49 5.79 -2.34
C GLY A 307 -11.72 4.97 -3.62
N GLY A 308 -12.48 5.51 -4.57
CA GLY A 308 -12.76 4.85 -5.86
C GLY A 308 -13.99 3.95 -5.88
N GLY A 309 -14.98 4.24 -5.02
CA GLY A 309 -16.34 3.69 -5.14
C GLY A 309 -16.43 2.16 -5.16
N PHE A 310 -15.50 1.45 -4.50
CA PHE A 310 -15.36 -0.02 -4.49
C PHE A 310 -14.82 -0.64 -5.77
N THR A 311 -14.63 0.12 -6.84
CA THR A 311 -14.32 -0.40 -8.18
C THR A 311 -12.95 0.00 -8.69
N SER A 312 -12.32 1.02 -8.10
CA SER A 312 -11.10 1.61 -8.63
C SER A 312 -10.18 2.25 -7.58
N LEU A 313 -9.07 2.81 -8.07
CA LEU A 313 -7.95 3.41 -7.33
C LEU A 313 -7.17 2.37 -6.51
N THR A 314 -6.19 2.83 -5.73
CA THR A 314 -5.26 1.98 -5.00
C THR A 314 -4.72 2.69 -3.77
N SER A 315 -4.22 1.92 -2.80
CA SER A 315 -3.41 2.44 -1.70
C SER A 315 -1.93 2.55 -2.05
N ASN A 316 -1.49 2.03 -3.20
CA ASN A 316 -0.16 2.25 -3.77
C ASN A 316 -0.05 3.65 -4.37
N THR A 317 -0.29 4.68 -3.57
CA THR A 317 -0.24 6.07 -4.00
C THR A 317 0.73 6.79 -3.06
N LYS A 318 1.76 7.44 -3.62
CA LYS A 318 2.80 8.16 -2.85
C LYS A 318 2.23 9.06 -1.75
N PRO A 319 1.21 9.91 -2.00
CA PRO A 319 0.52 10.66 -0.95
C PRO A 319 0.08 9.80 0.25
N PHE A 320 -0.59 8.67 0.01
CA PHE A 320 -1.10 7.78 1.06
C PHE A 320 -0.01 7.02 1.83
N ASN A 321 1.26 7.20 1.48
CA ASN A 321 2.39 6.58 2.12
C ASN A 321 3.48 7.60 2.50
N ASN A 322 3.15 8.89 2.48
CA ASN A 322 4.07 9.98 2.79
C ASN A 322 4.53 9.91 4.28
N PRO A 323 5.85 9.77 4.57
CA PRO A 323 6.34 9.74 5.94
C PRO A 323 6.14 11.06 6.70
N LEU A 324 5.95 12.17 5.98
CA LEU A 324 5.67 13.48 6.55
C LEU A 324 4.20 13.71 6.90
N ALA A 325 3.31 12.74 6.66
CA ALA A 325 1.89 12.81 7.03
C ALA A 325 1.68 12.44 8.52
N VAL A 326 0.69 11.61 8.85
CA VAL A 326 0.36 11.24 10.24
C VAL A 326 1.50 10.54 10.98
N ALA A 327 2.41 9.87 10.25
CA ALA A 327 3.58 9.22 10.83
C ALA A 327 4.50 10.24 11.54
N SER A 328 4.68 11.43 10.96
CA SER A 328 5.44 12.54 11.58
C SER A 328 4.84 13.02 12.91
N LYS A 329 3.58 12.68 13.20
CA LYS A 329 2.84 13.05 14.43
C LYS A 329 2.72 11.87 15.41
N GLY A 330 3.54 10.84 15.28
CA GLY A 330 3.63 9.74 16.26
C GLY A 330 2.50 8.73 16.14
N VAL A 331 2.26 8.28 14.91
CA VAL A 331 1.30 7.22 14.55
C VAL A 331 2.02 6.23 13.62
N VAL A 332 1.68 4.94 13.70
CA VAL A 332 2.04 3.98 12.65
C VAL A 332 0.93 3.98 11.60
N GLN A 333 1.24 4.30 10.36
CA GLN A 333 0.27 4.28 9.27
C GLN A 333 0.36 2.96 8.49
N VAL A 334 -0.79 2.38 8.19
CA VAL A 334 -0.94 1.21 7.30
C VAL A 334 -1.83 1.62 6.14
N SER A 335 -1.45 1.33 4.90
CA SER A 335 -2.31 1.50 3.72
C SER A 335 -2.58 0.14 3.08
N VAL A 336 -3.81 -0.12 2.64
CA VAL A 336 -4.25 -1.49 2.28
C VAL A 336 -4.85 -1.52 0.87
N ASN A 337 -4.32 -2.40 0.02
CA ASN A 337 -4.98 -2.83 -1.21
C ASN A 337 -5.90 -4.02 -0.93
N GLN A 338 -6.99 -4.14 -1.68
CA GLN A 338 -8.03 -5.15 -1.55
C GLN A 338 -8.68 -5.43 -2.90
N ARG A 339 -9.40 -6.55 -3.05
CA ARG A 339 -10.16 -6.78 -4.28
C ARG A 339 -11.22 -5.71 -4.50
N LEU A 340 -11.37 -5.29 -5.76
CA LEU A 340 -12.29 -4.26 -6.20
C LEU A 340 -13.29 -4.80 -7.22
N GLY A 341 -14.34 -4.01 -7.48
CA GLY A 341 -15.31 -4.20 -8.56
C GLY A 341 -15.82 -5.64 -8.67
N PRO A 342 -15.76 -6.27 -9.85
CA PRO A 342 -16.27 -7.61 -10.03
C PRO A 342 -15.50 -8.70 -9.26
N PHE A 343 -14.25 -8.44 -8.85
CA PHE A 343 -13.45 -9.41 -8.09
C PHE A 343 -13.78 -9.37 -6.60
N GLY A 344 -14.04 -8.17 -6.07
CA GLY A 344 -14.36 -7.96 -4.66
C GLY A 344 -15.84 -8.15 -4.33
N TYR A 345 -16.75 -7.87 -5.28
CA TYR A 345 -18.14 -7.56 -4.93
C TYR A 345 -19.23 -8.29 -5.74
N ILE A 346 -18.90 -9.39 -6.41
CA ILE A 346 -19.87 -10.22 -7.14
C ILE A 346 -20.39 -11.35 -6.27
N ALA A 347 -21.71 -11.40 -6.09
CA ALA A 347 -22.42 -12.58 -5.60
C ALA A 347 -22.95 -13.39 -6.79
N HIS A 348 -23.02 -14.71 -6.65
CA HIS A 348 -23.60 -15.61 -7.66
C HIS A 348 -24.22 -16.83 -6.96
N PRO A 349 -25.33 -17.43 -7.46
CA PRO A 349 -25.95 -18.58 -6.81
C PRO A 349 -24.99 -19.77 -6.59
N GLU A 350 -24.12 -20.06 -7.56
CA GLU A 350 -23.10 -21.11 -7.41
C GLU A 350 -22.01 -20.75 -6.39
N LEU A 351 -21.64 -19.46 -6.27
CA LEU A 351 -20.71 -18.99 -5.25
C LEU A 351 -21.33 -19.08 -3.85
N SER A 352 -22.60 -18.71 -3.71
CA SER A 352 -23.35 -18.84 -2.46
C SER A 352 -23.53 -20.29 -2.03
N ALA A 353 -23.65 -21.22 -2.99
CA ALA A 353 -23.68 -22.65 -2.72
C ALA A 353 -22.29 -23.20 -2.31
N GLU A 354 -21.21 -22.70 -2.92
CA GLU A 354 -19.83 -23.10 -2.62
C GLU A 354 -19.34 -22.59 -1.25
N SER A 355 -19.82 -21.42 -0.80
CA SER A 355 -19.26 -20.70 0.36
C SER A 355 -19.50 -21.35 1.72
N GLY A 356 -20.45 -22.27 1.82
CA GLY A 356 -20.79 -22.97 3.07
C GLY A 356 -21.62 -22.16 4.08
N TYR A 357 -21.84 -20.86 3.84
CA TYR A 357 -22.71 -20.00 4.66
C TYR A 357 -23.96 -19.51 3.92
N GLY A 358 -24.19 -19.96 2.68
CA GLY A 358 -25.40 -19.64 1.93
C GLY A 358 -25.44 -18.17 1.48
N GLY A 359 -24.29 -17.62 1.06
CA GLY A 359 -24.19 -16.28 0.49
C GLY A 359 -22.82 -16.02 -0.14
N SER A 360 -22.68 -14.88 -0.82
CA SER A 360 -21.45 -14.46 -1.50
C SER A 360 -21.45 -12.94 -1.74
N GLY A 361 -20.34 -12.38 -2.23
CA GLY A 361 -20.30 -11.01 -2.76
C GLY A 361 -19.62 -9.93 -1.92
N ASN A 362 -19.09 -10.24 -0.74
CA ASN A 362 -18.39 -9.24 0.11
C ASN A 362 -16.88 -9.51 0.24
N TYR A 363 -16.26 -10.12 -0.77
CA TYR A 363 -14.86 -10.56 -0.72
C TYR A 363 -13.88 -9.40 -0.45
N GLY A 364 -14.10 -8.23 -1.08
CA GLY A 364 -13.26 -7.06 -0.87
C GLY A 364 -13.35 -6.48 0.55
N GLN A 365 -14.45 -6.72 1.28
CA GLN A 365 -14.54 -6.39 2.70
C GLN A 365 -13.90 -7.46 3.59
N MET A 366 -14.06 -8.73 3.22
CA MET A 366 -13.36 -9.83 3.90
C MET A 366 -11.84 -9.68 3.78
N ASP A 367 -11.35 -9.12 2.67
CA ASP A 367 -9.94 -8.74 2.50
C ASP A 367 -9.50 -7.72 3.55
N LEU A 368 -10.32 -6.69 3.80
CA LEU A 368 -10.04 -5.69 4.85
C LEU A 368 -10.09 -6.30 6.25
N ILE A 369 -10.99 -7.25 6.50
CA ILE A 369 -10.99 -8.03 7.76
C ILE A 369 -9.67 -8.77 7.92
N MET A 370 -9.21 -9.51 6.90
CA MET A 370 -7.93 -10.22 6.93
C MET A 370 -6.73 -9.27 7.11
N ALA A 371 -6.76 -8.09 6.49
CA ALA A 371 -5.73 -7.07 6.69
C ALA A 371 -5.73 -6.53 8.13
N LEU A 372 -6.90 -6.34 8.75
CA LEU A 372 -7.00 -5.91 10.14
C LEU A 372 -6.60 -7.03 11.12
N GLU A 373 -6.92 -8.29 10.83
CA GLU A 373 -6.40 -9.45 11.58
C GLU A 373 -4.86 -9.50 11.50
N TRP A 374 -4.29 -9.28 10.30
CA TRP A 374 -2.84 -9.17 10.14
C TRP A 374 -2.26 -8.03 10.98
N VAL A 375 -2.91 -6.86 11.02
CA VAL A 375 -2.51 -5.72 11.87
C VAL A 375 -2.53 -6.12 13.34
N GLN A 376 -3.59 -6.78 13.82
CA GLN A 376 -3.69 -7.26 15.21
C GLN A 376 -2.51 -8.18 15.57
N ASP A 377 -2.13 -9.08 14.68
CA ASP A 377 -1.09 -10.08 14.92
C ASP A 377 0.34 -9.52 14.80
N ASN A 378 0.56 -8.48 13.98
CA ASN A 378 1.91 -8.11 13.53
C ASN A 378 2.34 -6.67 13.84
N ILE A 379 1.40 -5.72 14.01
CA ILE A 379 1.76 -4.29 14.02
C ILE A 379 2.66 -3.87 15.20
N ALA A 380 2.63 -4.65 16.29
CA ALA A 380 3.52 -4.47 17.44
C ALA A 380 5.01 -4.55 17.05
N ALA A 381 5.36 -5.40 16.07
CA ALA A 381 6.73 -5.55 15.60
C ALA A 381 7.23 -4.30 14.85
N PHE A 382 6.30 -3.46 14.36
CA PHE A 382 6.56 -2.17 13.71
C PHE A 382 6.47 -0.99 14.69
N GLY A 383 6.22 -1.25 15.98
CA GLY A 383 6.10 -0.24 17.02
C GLY A 383 4.68 0.32 17.20
N GLY A 384 3.67 -0.28 16.56
CA GLY A 384 2.26 0.06 16.75
C GLY A 384 1.63 -0.65 17.95
N ASP A 385 0.49 -0.16 18.40
CA ASP A 385 -0.34 -0.78 19.44
C ASP A 385 -1.59 -1.43 18.81
N PRO A 386 -1.67 -2.78 18.78
CA PRO A 386 -2.84 -3.47 18.21
C PRO A 386 -4.13 -3.19 18.99
N SER A 387 -4.04 -2.74 20.25
CA SER A 387 -5.19 -2.32 21.06
C SER A 387 -5.62 -0.86 20.85
N ASN A 388 -4.98 -0.16 19.90
CA ASN A 388 -5.28 1.23 19.57
C ASN A 388 -5.22 1.47 18.06
N VAL A 389 -6.12 0.79 17.35
CA VAL A 389 -6.25 0.85 15.89
C VAL A 389 -7.40 1.76 15.49
N THR A 390 -7.14 2.71 14.59
CA THR A 390 -8.13 3.59 13.96
C THR A 390 -8.24 3.24 12.48
N ILE A 391 -9.42 2.87 12.01
CA ILE A 391 -9.67 2.74 10.57
C ILE A 391 -10.12 4.08 10.00
N PHE A 392 -9.62 4.45 8.82
CA PHE A 392 -10.03 5.67 8.14
C PHE A 392 -10.02 5.52 6.63
N GLY A 393 -10.90 6.25 5.95
CA GLY A 393 -11.05 6.18 4.50
C GLY A 393 -11.84 7.35 3.94
N GLU A 394 -11.63 7.64 2.65
CA GLU A 394 -12.33 8.69 1.90
C GLU A 394 -13.23 8.12 0.81
N SER A 395 -14.40 8.71 0.57
CA SER A 395 -15.34 8.29 -0.49
C SER A 395 -15.76 6.82 -0.34
N GLY A 396 -15.48 5.99 -1.34
CA GLY A 396 -15.60 4.53 -1.26
C GLY A 396 -14.84 3.93 -0.08
N GLY A 397 -13.71 4.52 0.31
CA GLY A 397 -12.96 4.26 1.54
C GLY A 397 -13.75 4.54 2.81
N GLY A 398 -14.38 5.71 2.89
CA GLY A 398 -15.25 6.08 4.01
C GLY A 398 -16.47 5.15 4.11
N ARG A 399 -17.03 4.75 2.96
CA ARG A 399 -18.06 3.72 2.91
C ARG A 399 -17.54 2.34 3.35
N LYS A 400 -16.28 1.97 3.05
CA LYS A 400 -15.69 0.74 3.59
C LYS A 400 -15.60 0.80 5.12
N VAL A 401 -15.21 1.94 5.69
CA VAL A 401 -15.22 2.17 7.15
C VAL A 401 -16.62 1.98 7.74
N LEU A 402 -17.64 2.64 7.18
CA LEU A 402 -19.03 2.52 7.66
C LEU A 402 -19.56 1.08 7.55
N SER A 403 -19.20 0.37 6.48
CA SER A 403 -19.57 -1.04 6.32
C SER A 403 -18.90 -1.95 7.36
N LEU A 404 -17.62 -1.72 7.66
CA LEU A 404 -16.90 -2.45 8.71
C LEU A 404 -17.49 -2.17 10.09
N MET A 405 -17.88 -0.91 10.37
CA MET A 405 -18.64 -0.57 11.58
C MET A 405 -19.93 -1.38 11.68
N ALA A 406 -20.67 -1.58 10.59
CA ALA A 406 -21.90 -2.36 10.60
C ALA A 406 -21.72 -3.89 10.65
N SER A 407 -20.49 -4.41 10.49
CA SER A 407 -20.22 -5.85 10.39
C SER A 407 -19.78 -6.45 11.72
N PRO A 408 -20.49 -7.47 12.26
CA PRO A 408 -20.05 -8.17 13.48
C PRO A 408 -18.76 -8.98 13.27
N LYS A 409 -18.31 -9.17 12.02
CA LYS A 409 -17.02 -9.82 11.72
C LYS A 409 -15.83 -8.94 12.02
N ALA A 410 -16.03 -7.62 12.13
CA ALA A 410 -14.97 -6.68 12.43
C ALA A 410 -14.77 -6.43 13.95
N ALA A 411 -15.57 -7.09 14.79
CA ALA A 411 -15.57 -6.91 16.24
C ALA A 411 -14.19 -7.09 16.87
N GLY A 412 -13.71 -6.03 17.52
CA GLY A 412 -12.44 -6.00 18.22
C GLY A 412 -11.20 -5.80 17.34
N LEU A 413 -11.36 -5.64 16.01
CA LEU A 413 -10.22 -5.43 15.10
C LEU A 413 -9.79 -3.96 15.01
N PHE A 414 -10.68 -3.03 15.33
CA PHE A 414 -10.41 -1.61 15.43
C PHE A 414 -11.11 -1.00 16.64
N HIS A 415 -10.66 0.20 17.01
CA HIS A 415 -10.99 0.87 18.28
C HIS A 415 -11.52 2.28 18.06
N LYS A 416 -11.40 2.82 16.84
CA LYS A 416 -11.89 4.13 16.39
C LYS A 416 -12.11 4.09 14.88
N ALA A 417 -13.00 4.95 14.39
CA ALA A 417 -13.31 5.02 12.97
C ALA A 417 -13.41 6.47 12.46
N ILE A 418 -12.88 6.73 11.27
CA ILE A 418 -13.04 8.01 10.57
C ILE A 418 -13.59 7.77 9.16
N SER A 419 -14.76 8.33 8.85
CA SER A 419 -15.35 8.27 7.52
C SER A 419 -15.32 9.65 6.84
N GLN A 420 -14.43 9.84 5.88
CA GLN A 420 -14.34 11.07 5.09
C GLN A 420 -15.18 10.94 3.83
N SER A 421 -16.18 11.81 3.65
CA SER A 421 -17.08 11.83 2.50
C SER A 421 -17.63 10.45 2.13
N GLY A 422 -17.88 9.61 3.15
CA GLY A 422 -18.34 8.24 3.00
C GLY A 422 -19.86 8.14 2.94
N THR A 423 -20.35 7.09 2.29
CA THR A 423 -21.78 6.80 2.17
C THR A 423 -22.13 5.54 2.95
N LEU A 424 -23.13 5.59 3.81
CA LEU A 424 -23.77 4.40 4.39
C LEU A 424 -25.05 4.11 3.60
N ILE A 425 -25.35 2.85 3.29
CA ILE A 425 -26.58 2.45 2.60
C ILE A 425 -27.48 1.69 3.59
N PRO A 426 -28.44 2.36 4.25
CA PRO A 426 -29.20 1.77 5.36
C PRO A 426 -29.96 0.51 4.93
N ASP A 427 -30.60 0.58 3.76
CA ASP A 427 -31.31 -0.53 3.12
C ASP A 427 -30.35 -1.28 2.18
N THR A 428 -29.34 -1.91 2.79
CA THR A 428 -28.31 -2.68 2.08
C THR A 428 -28.94 -3.67 1.10
N ARG A 429 -28.32 -3.79 -0.09
CA ARG A 429 -28.75 -4.70 -1.15
C ARG A 429 -28.92 -6.13 -0.62
N SER A 430 -30.02 -6.81 -1.01
CA SER A 430 -30.25 -8.22 -0.67
C SER A 430 -29.32 -9.16 -1.45
N LEU A 431 -29.11 -10.38 -0.92
CA LEU A 431 -28.36 -11.43 -1.60
C LEU A 431 -28.92 -11.71 -3.01
N ASP A 432 -30.22 -11.92 -3.16
CA ASP A 432 -30.86 -12.20 -4.46
C ASP A 432 -30.57 -11.11 -5.51
N ALA A 433 -30.58 -9.83 -5.10
CA ALA A 433 -30.28 -8.71 -5.98
C ALA A 433 -28.79 -8.67 -6.37
N ALA A 434 -27.90 -9.07 -5.46
CA ALA A 434 -26.48 -9.20 -5.73
C ALA A 434 -26.18 -10.41 -6.64
N GLU A 435 -26.81 -11.56 -6.40
CA GLU A 435 -26.69 -12.76 -7.24
C GLU A 435 -27.15 -12.51 -8.68
N ALA A 436 -28.21 -11.72 -8.85
CA ALA A 436 -28.65 -11.29 -10.17
C ALA A 436 -27.59 -10.45 -10.92
N ILE A 437 -26.69 -9.76 -10.23
CA ILE A 437 -25.54 -9.07 -10.85
C ILE A 437 -24.51 -10.09 -11.32
N GLY A 438 -24.16 -11.09 -10.50
CA GLY A 438 -23.24 -12.15 -10.91
C GLY A 438 -23.74 -12.94 -12.11
N THR A 439 -25.04 -13.26 -12.17
CA THR A 439 -25.63 -13.95 -13.33
C THR A 439 -25.59 -13.08 -14.60
N ARG A 440 -25.70 -11.75 -14.46
CA ARG A 440 -25.48 -10.83 -15.59
C ARG A 440 -24.03 -10.84 -16.05
N LEU A 441 -23.07 -10.80 -15.12
CA LEU A 441 -21.65 -10.92 -15.44
C LEU A 441 -21.36 -12.24 -16.18
N GLN A 442 -21.88 -13.37 -15.69
CA GLN A 442 -21.75 -14.67 -16.36
C GLN A 442 -22.26 -14.61 -17.82
N THR A 443 -23.42 -13.98 -18.03
CA THR A 443 -24.01 -13.80 -19.36
C THR A 443 -23.13 -12.91 -20.25
N GLN A 444 -22.57 -11.82 -19.70
CA GLN A 444 -21.70 -10.89 -20.43
C GLN A 444 -20.34 -11.51 -20.80
N LEU A 445 -19.87 -12.46 -19.99
CA LEU A 445 -18.65 -13.25 -20.25
C LEU A 445 -18.87 -14.42 -21.20
N ASP A 446 -20.11 -14.66 -21.64
CA ASP A 446 -20.52 -15.84 -22.41
C ASP A 446 -19.98 -17.15 -21.78
N ALA A 447 -20.10 -17.26 -20.45
CA ALA A 447 -19.56 -18.37 -19.69
C ALA A 447 -20.66 -19.37 -19.31
N ALA A 448 -20.46 -20.65 -19.60
CA ALA A 448 -21.44 -21.72 -19.34
C ALA A 448 -21.48 -22.17 -17.86
N SER A 449 -20.45 -21.84 -17.08
CA SER A 449 -20.30 -22.24 -15.67
C SER A 449 -19.44 -21.27 -14.87
N LEU A 450 -19.47 -21.39 -13.54
CA LEU A 450 -18.55 -20.67 -12.65
C LEU A 450 -17.08 -20.99 -12.93
N GLU A 451 -16.76 -22.24 -13.30
CA GLU A 451 -15.41 -22.65 -13.71
C GLU A 451 -14.95 -21.86 -14.93
N GLU A 452 -15.80 -21.72 -15.96
CA GLU A 452 -15.47 -20.93 -17.15
C GLU A 452 -15.31 -19.44 -16.80
N MET A 453 -16.16 -18.89 -15.91
CA MET A 453 -15.98 -17.52 -15.42
C MET A 453 -14.63 -17.32 -14.72
N ARG A 454 -14.18 -18.29 -13.89
CA ARG A 454 -12.86 -18.24 -13.23
C ARG A 454 -11.69 -18.38 -14.21
N SER A 455 -11.90 -18.95 -15.38
CA SER A 455 -10.85 -19.10 -16.40
C SER A 455 -10.62 -17.84 -17.26
N ARG A 456 -11.56 -16.89 -17.24
CA ARG A 456 -11.42 -15.62 -17.99
C ARG A 456 -10.28 -14.78 -17.42
N SER A 457 -9.58 -14.04 -18.27
CA SER A 457 -8.59 -13.06 -17.83
C SER A 457 -9.27 -11.96 -17.02
N TRP A 458 -8.52 -11.30 -16.14
CA TRP A 458 -9.08 -10.20 -15.36
C TRP A 458 -9.52 -9.03 -16.25
N LEU A 459 -8.86 -8.81 -17.39
CA LEU A 459 -9.25 -7.81 -18.40
C LEU A 459 -10.65 -8.08 -18.95
N GLU A 460 -10.94 -9.32 -19.34
CA GLU A 460 -12.26 -9.71 -19.85
C GLU A 460 -13.35 -9.54 -18.79
N VAL A 461 -13.04 -9.84 -17.51
CA VAL A 461 -13.96 -9.65 -16.39
C VAL A 461 -14.24 -8.17 -16.14
N VAL A 462 -13.21 -7.31 -16.16
CA VAL A 462 -13.37 -5.86 -16.03
C VAL A 462 -14.22 -5.30 -17.17
N GLU A 463 -13.95 -5.70 -18.41
CA GLU A 463 -14.69 -5.25 -19.58
C GLU A 463 -16.16 -5.69 -19.51
N ALA A 464 -16.43 -6.97 -19.24
CA ALA A 464 -17.78 -7.48 -19.10
C ALA A 464 -18.55 -6.81 -17.96
N ALA A 465 -17.87 -6.46 -16.87
CA ALA A 465 -18.47 -5.82 -15.71
C ALA A 465 -18.59 -4.28 -15.81
N ALA A 466 -18.18 -3.64 -16.91
CA ALA A 466 -18.03 -2.18 -16.99
C ALA A 466 -19.30 -1.37 -16.63
N ASN A 467 -20.49 -1.95 -16.82
CA ASN A 467 -21.79 -1.32 -16.49
C ASN A 467 -22.46 -1.94 -15.26
N LEU A 468 -21.77 -2.81 -14.52
CA LEU A 468 -22.25 -3.39 -13.28
C LEU A 468 -21.80 -2.50 -12.12
N ILE A 469 -22.62 -2.40 -11.08
CA ILE A 469 -22.31 -1.62 -9.88
C ILE A 469 -22.29 -2.58 -8.67
N PRO A 470 -21.27 -3.46 -8.58
CA PRO A 470 -21.11 -4.37 -7.47
C PRO A 470 -20.57 -3.62 -6.25
N TYR A 471 -21.23 -3.81 -5.11
CA TYR A 471 -20.85 -3.31 -3.79
C TYR A 471 -21.48 -4.24 -2.74
N THR A 472 -21.30 -3.93 -1.47
CA THR A 472 -21.78 -4.72 -0.34
C THR A 472 -23.24 -5.19 -0.41
N ASN A 473 -23.49 -6.42 0.00
CA ASN A 473 -24.83 -6.99 0.13
C ASN A 473 -25.00 -7.71 1.47
N VAL A 474 -26.25 -7.92 1.88
CA VAL A 474 -26.58 -8.87 2.95
C VAL A 474 -26.24 -10.28 2.44
N ASP A 475 -25.21 -10.92 2.99
CA ASP A 475 -24.64 -12.18 2.50
C ASP A 475 -24.70 -13.31 3.53
N ASN A 476 -25.37 -13.11 4.66
CA ASN A 476 -25.45 -14.07 5.77
C ASN A 476 -24.12 -14.35 6.48
N HIS A 477 -23.03 -13.61 6.20
CA HIS A 477 -21.73 -13.85 6.79
C HIS A 477 -20.97 -12.59 7.20
N TYR A 478 -20.55 -11.77 6.22
CA TYR A 478 -19.92 -10.49 6.50
C TYR A 478 -20.98 -9.48 6.97
N LEU A 479 -22.08 -9.36 6.23
CA LEU A 479 -23.26 -8.60 6.63
C LEU A 479 -24.44 -9.58 6.74
N PRO A 480 -24.77 -10.05 7.97
CA PRO A 480 -25.89 -10.95 8.16
C PRO A 480 -27.26 -10.25 8.05
N THR A 481 -27.27 -8.92 8.13
CA THR A 481 -28.45 -8.06 8.02
C THR A 481 -28.06 -6.75 7.31
N SER A 482 -29.02 -5.86 7.05
CA SER A 482 -28.71 -4.54 6.48
C SER A 482 -27.96 -3.66 7.48
N GLU A 483 -27.18 -2.70 6.98
CA GLU A 483 -26.40 -1.77 7.79
C GLU A 483 -27.28 -1.05 8.82
N ARG A 484 -28.47 -0.58 8.44
CA ARG A 484 -29.44 0.01 9.41
C ARG A 484 -29.76 -0.93 10.57
N VAL A 485 -30.12 -2.18 10.25
CA VAL A 485 -30.53 -3.14 11.28
C VAL A 485 -29.35 -3.49 12.18
N SER A 486 -28.11 -3.51 11.67
CA SER A 486 -26.93 -3.71 12.52
C SER A 486 -26.86 -2.65 13.62
N PHE A 487 -26.94 -1.37 13.27
CA PHE A 487 -26.93 -0.26 14.24
C PHE A 487 -28.18 -0.25 15.16
N GLU A 488 -29.37 -0.51 14.62
CA GLU A 488 -30.61 -0.51 15.42
C GLU A 488 -30.72 -1.71 16.39
N THR A 489 -29.84 -2.71 16.28
CA THR A 489 -29.86 -3.94 17.08
C THR A 489 -28.57 -4.24 17.84
N ASP A 490 -27.68 -3.25 17.97
CA ASP A 490 -26.39 -3.35 18.66
C ASP A 490 -25.48 -4.48 18.13
N MET A 491 -25.57 -4.78 16.82
CA MET A 491 -24.67 -5.74 16.14
C MET A 491 -23.49 -5.06 15.44
N ASP A 492 -23.51 -3.74 15.38
CA ASP A 492 -22.43 -2.91 14.89
C ASP A 492 -21.25 -2.82 15.87
N ASN A 493 -20.21 -2.11 15.47
CA ASN A 493 -19.01 -1.85 16.25
C ASN A 493 -19.08 -0.43 16.81
N ASP A 494 -19.59 -0.31 18.02
CA ASP A 494 -19.69 0.94 18.77
C ASP A 494 -18.29 1.38 19.25
N VAL A 495 -17.68 2.30 18.51
CA VAL A 495 -16.37 2.89 18.77
C VAL A 495 -16.43 4.41 18.57
N PRO A 496 -15.51 5.20 19.16
CA PRO A 496 -15.41 6.61 18.84
C PRO A 496 -15.35 6.82 17.32
N PHE A 497 -16.21 7.71 16.82
CA PHE A 497 -16.43 7.91 15.39
C PHE A 497 -16.25 9.38 15.01
N MET A 498 -15.61 9.64 13.88
CA MET A 498 -15.54 10.97 13.28
C MET A 498 -15.95 10.89 11.82
N PHE A 499 -16.79 11.81 11.35
CA PHE A 499 -17.05 11.97 9.93
C PHE A 499 -16.60 13.33 9.42
N THR A 500 -16.19 13.36 8.15
CA THR A 500 -15.82 14.58 7.43
C THR A 500 -16.65 14.66 6.16
N ILE A 501 -17.04 15.86 5.75
CA ILE A 501 -17.72 16.13 4.47
C ILE A 501 -17.15 17.41 3.85
N ASN A 502 -17.06 17.46 2.52
CA ASN A 502 -16.61 18.66 1.81
C ASN A 502 -17.78 19.64 1.57
N THR A 503 -17.50 20.93 1.43
CA THR A 503 -18.55 21.97 1.29
C THR A 503 -19.37 21.82 0.00
N ASN A 504 -18.78 21.29 -1.06
CA ASN A 504 -19.44 21.01 -2.33
C ASN A 504 -19.32 19.51 -2.67
N ASP A 505 -19.67 18.63 -1.73
CA ASP A 505 -19.54 17.19 -1.92
C ASP A 505 -20.54 16.63 -2.95
N THR A 506 -20.39 15.35 -3.29
CA THR A 506 -21.35 14.63 -4.13
C THR A 506 -22.66 14.35 -3.37
N PRO A 507 -23.77 14.05 -4.08
CA PRO A 507 -25.06 13.84 -3.42
C PRO A 507 -25.09 12.69 -2.40
N ASP A 508 -24.39 11.57 -2.65
CA ASP A 508 -24.49 10.39 -1.80
C ASP A 508 -23.88 10.59 -0.38
N PRO A 509 -22.65 11.13 -0.23
CA PRO A 509 -22.11 11.54 1.08
C PRO A 509 -22.94 12.64 1.74
N THR A 510 -23.42 13.61 0.96
CA THR A 510 -24.27 14.70 1.45
C THR A 510 -25.56 14.16 2.06
N ASN A 511 -26.24 13.23 1.36
CA ASN A 511 -27.42 12.55 1.87
C ASN A 511 -27.11 11.70 3.11
N THR A 512 -25.91 11.12 3.20
CA THR A 512 -25.49 10.40 4.42
C THR A 512 -25.41 11.35 5.61
N VAL A 513 -24.85 12.55 5.44
CA VAL A 513 -24.79 13.56 6.51
C VAL A 513 -26.19 14.03 6.94
N ILE A 514 -27.10 14.24 5.99
CA ILE A 514 -28.45 14.76 6.27
C ILE A 514 -29.40 13.66 6.81
N GLU A 515 -29.34 12.47 6.22
CA GLU A 515 -30.37 11.44 6.40
C GLU A 515 -29.89 10.25 7.24
N VAL A 516 -28.58 10.06 7.43
CA VAL A 516 -28.01 8.92 8.16
C VAL A 516 -27.48 9.29 9.54
N PHE A 517 -26.47 10.16 9.60
CA PHE A 517 -25.80 10.46 10.87
C PHE A 517 -26.74 10.98 11.98
N PRO A 518 -27.82 11.73 11.70
CA PRO A 518 -28.78 12.13 12.74
C PRO A 518 -29.52 10.98 13.44
N TRP A 519 -29.76 9.84 12.78
CA TRP A 519 -30.35 8.67 13.46
C TRP A 519 -29.31 7.66 13.91
N MET A 520 -28.14 7.61 13.27
CA MET A 520 -27.05 6.71 13.65
C MET A 520 -26.37 7.16 14.95
N ALA A 521 -26.00 8.44 15.06
CA ALA A 521 -25.24 8.93 16.21
C ALA A 521 -25.93 8.71 17.58
N PRO A 522 -27.26 8.86 17.74
CA PRO A 522 -27.94 8.57 19.00
C PRO A 522 -27.99 7.08 19.38
N LEU A 523 -27.64 6.16 18.48
CA LEU A 523 -27.57 4.71 18.77
C LEU A 523 -26.22 4.32 19.37
N ASN A 524 -25.16 5.09 19.11
CA ASN A 524 -23.83 4.83 19.61
C ASN A 524 -23.70 5.27 21.08
N SER A 525 -23.03 4.46 21.90
CA SER A 525 -22.65 4.86 23.25
C SER A 525 -21.30 5.58 23.31
N GLU A 526 -20.48 5.40 22.27
CA GLU A 526 -19.21 6.09 22.08
C GLU A 526 -19.38 7.43 21.33
N PRO A 527 -18.50 8.42 21.55
CA PRO A 527 -18.66 9.76 21.02
C PRO A 527 -18.56 9.80 19.49
N THR A 528 -19.42 10.60 18.87
CA THR A 528 -19.37 10.94 17.44
C THR A 528 -18.92 12.39 17.26
N TYR A 529 -18.09 12.66 16.26
CA TYR A 529 -17.61 14.01 15.91
C TYR A 529 -17.87 14.31 14.44
N ALA A 530 -18.17 15.57 14.13
CA ALA A 530 -18.47 16.01 12.76
C ALA A 530 -17.50 17.09 12.29
N THR A 531 -17.06 16.97 11.05
CA THR A 531 -16.14 17.91 10.40
C THR A 531 -16.69 18.33 9.04
N LEU A 532 -16.64 19.63 8.74
CA LEU A 532 -16.87 20.17 7.39
C LEU A 532 -15.54 20.69 6.86
N PHE A 533 -15.07 20.21 5.72
CA PHE A 533 -13.89 20.77 5.04
C PHE A 533 -14.35 21.79 3.98
N SER A 534 -13.84 23.02 4.09
CA SER A 534 -14.20 24.14 3.20
C SER A 534 -13.00 24.87 2.61
N HIS A 535 -11.79 24.48 2.99
CA HIS A 535 -10.57 25.13 2.57
C HIS A 535 -10.22 24.85 1.09
N GLN A 536 -9.63 25.85 0.43
CA GLN A 536 -9.04 25.75 -0.90
C GLN A 536 -7.79 26.64 -0.97
N PRO A 537 -6.76 26.26 -1.75
CA PRO A 537 -5.53 27.03 -1.85
C PRO A 537 -5.82 28.38 -2.52
N ALA A 538 -5.00 29.39 -2.22
CA ALA A 538 -5.35 30.79 -2.44
C ALA A 538 -5.69 31.12 -3.90
N GLY A 539 -5.01 30.49 -4.86
CA GLY A 539 -5.27 30.67 -6.30
C GLY A 539 -6.65 30.17 -6.73
N TRP A 540 -7.05 28.99 -6.27
CA TRP A 540 -8.37 28.41 -6.59
C TRP A 540 -9.49 29.08 -5.80
N LYS A 541 -9.26 29.41 -4.53
CA LYS A 541 -10.17 30.19 -3.69
C LYS A 541 -10.49 31.55 -4.32
N ALA A 542 -9.48 32.25 -4.87
CA ALA A 542 -9.68 33.54 -5.56
C ALA A 542 -10.57 33.43 -6.82
N ARG A 543 -10.73 32.23 -7.37
CA ARG A 543 -11.61 31.93 -8.51
C ARG A 543 -12.99 31.40 -8.08
N GLY A 544 -13.25 31.34 -6.77
CA GLY A 544 -14.51 30.86 -6.20
C GLY A 544 -14.65 29.33 -6.20
N VAL A 545 -13.59 28.59 -6.49
CA VAL A 545 -13.60 27.12 -6.38
C VAL A 545 -13.88 26.76 -4.92
N GLN A 546 -14.81 25.83 -4.73
CA GLN A 546 -15.17 25.30 -3.41
C GLN A 546 -14.48 23.95 -3.18
N ALA A 547 -14.28 23.56 -1.92
CA ALA A 547 -13.82 22.22 -1.58
C ALA A 547 -14.83 21.18 -2.10
N TYR A 548 -14.44 20.46 -3.15
CA TYR A 548 -15.21 19.38 -3.76
C TYR A 548 -14.79 18.04 -3.14
N HIS A 549 -15.46 16.96 -3.53
CA HIS A 549 -15.18 15.60 -3.08
C HIS A 549 -13.68 15.24 -3.13
N GLY A 550 -13.13 14.81 -1.99
CA GLY A 550 -11.72 14.42 -1.80
C GLY A 550 -10.73 15.57 -1.62
N ALA A 551 -11.16 16.84 -1.66
CA ALA A 551 -10.24 17.99 -1.59
C ALA A 551 -9.38 18.01 -0.33
N GLU A 552 -9.86 17.44 0.78
CA GLU A 552 -9.14 17.38 2.05
C GLU A 552 -7.93 16.43 2.02
N LEU A 553 -7.85 15.51 1.05
CA LEU A 553 -6.79 14.50 0.98
C LEU A 553 -5.40 15.10 0.77
N ALA A 554 -5.29 16.18 0.00
CA ALA A 554 -4.01 16.88 -0.21
C ALA A 554 -3.42 17.42 1.12
N TYR A 555 -4.30 17.71 2.08
CA TYR A 555 -3.92 18.23 3.40
C TYR A 555 -3.71 17.11 4.41
N MET A 556 -4.61 16.12 4.43
CA MET A 556 -4.53 14.96 5.33
C MET A 556 -3.26 14.13 5.15
N PHE A 557 -2.76 14.06 3.93
CA PHE A 557 -1.56 13.31 3.60
C PHE A 557 -0.31 14.17 3.44
N ASN A 558 -0.39 15.46 3.80
CA ASN A 558 0.71 16.42 3.67
C ASN A 558 1.40 16.36 2.29
N MET A 559 0.59 16.32 1.23
CA MET A 559 1.09 16.19 -0.14
C MET A 559 0.30 17.13 -1.05
N PRO A 560 0.57 18.44 -1.00
CA PRO A 560 -0.10 19.45 -1.81
C PRO A 560 -0.20 19.11 -3.30
N GLU A 561 0.84 18.49 -3.86
CA GLU A 561 0.90 18.07 -5.26
C GLU A 561 -0.22 17.10 -5.66
N SER A 562 -0.84 16.43 -4.69
CA SER A 562 -2.01 15.56 -4.93
C SER A 562 -3.16 16.30 -5.59
N VAL A 563 -3.24 17.64 -5.49
CA VAL A 563 -4.26 18.42 -6.21
C VAL A 563 -4.17 18.25 -7.73
N ILE A 564 -3.01 17.86 -8.26
CA ILE A 564 -2.83 17.53 -9.68
C ILE A 564 -3.73 16.34 -10.04
N THR A 565 -3.68 15.26 -9.26
CA THR A 565 -4.54 14.08 -9.45
C THR A 565 -6.01 14.45 -9.32
N HIS A 566 -6.39 15.25 -8.33
CA HIS A 566 -7.78 15.71 -8.17
C HIS A 566 -8.27 16.48 -9.39
N TYR A 567 -7.45 17.39 -9.93
CA TYR A 567 -7.75 18.10 -11.16
C TYR A 567 -7.93 17.15 -12.35
N LEU A 568 -7.01 16.20 -12.53
CA LEU A 568 -7.05 15.23 -13.64
C LEU A 568 -8.23 14.26 -13.55
N LEU A 569 -8.75 14.03 -12.35
CA LEU A 569 -9.99 13.28 -12.10
C LEU A 569 -11.26 14.13 -12.29
N GLY A 570 -11.12 15.43 -12.59
CA GLY A 570 -12.24 16.34 -12.77
C GLY A 570 -12.89 16.79 -11.46
N LEU A 571 -12.16 16.74 -10.34
CA LEU A 571 -12.67 17.08 -9.01
C LEU A 571 -12.41 18.54 -8.62
N VAL A 572 -11.96 19.37 -9.57
CA VAL A 572 -11.72 20.80 -9.36
C VAL A 572 -12.63 21.57 -10.30
N ILE A 573 -13.78 22.00 -9.77
CA ILE A 573 -14.90 22.52 -10.56
C ILE A 573 -14.89 24.05 -10.59
N ASP A 574 -15.07 24.63 -11.78
CA ASP A 574 -15.32 26.04 -11.95
C ASP A 574 -16.77 26.36 -11.53
N PRO A 575 -16.99 27.18 -10.50
CA PRO A 575 -18.34 27.49 -10.03
C PRO A 575 -19.20 28.21 -11.08
N ALA A 576 -18.59 28.85 -12.09
CA ALA A 576 -19.32 29.57 -13.13
C ALA A 576 -19.87 28.66 -14.23
N THR A 577 -19.26 27.49 -14.45
CA THR A 577 -19.62 26.58 -15.56
C THR A 577 -20.13 25.23 -15.09
N GLY A 578 -19.78 24.79 -13.87
CA GLY A 578 -20.02 23.43 -13.40
C GLY A 578 -19.11 22.38 -14.04
N GLU A 579 -18.08 22.80 -14.79
CA GLU A 579 -17.11 21.95 -15.48
C GLU A 579 -15.74 22.06 -14.82
N SER A 580 -14.78 21.21 -15.21
CA SER A 580 -13.40 21.31 -14.73
C SER A 580 -12.81 22.71 -14.94
N LEU A 581 -12.10 23.20 -13.93
CA LEU A 581 -11.48 24.53 -13.92
C LEU A 581 -10.55 24.72 -15.13
N VAL A 582 -10.75 25.80 -15.90
CA VAL A 582 -9.86 26.08 -17.04
C VAL A 582 -8.54 26.68 -16.53
N ILE A 583 -7.41 26.07 -16.90
CA ILE A 583 -6.04 26.44 -16.53
C ILE A 583 -5.23 26.63 -17.81
N GLY A 584 -4.60 27.80 -17.94
CA GLY A 584 -3.77 28.16 -19.10
C GLY A 584 -2.36 27.57 -19.04
N ASP A 585 -1.53 27.99 -20.00
CA ASP A 585 -0.09 27.70 -20.04
C ASP A 585 0.65 28.71 -19.15
N LEU A 586 0.95 28.33 -17.91
CA LEU A 586 1.53 29.24 -16.91
C LEU A 586 3.06 29.20 -16.93
N ASN A 587 3.65 28.07 -17.33
CA ASN A 587 5.09 27.87 -17.40
C ASN A 587 5.69 28.14 -18.81
N GLY A 588 4.85 28.31 -19.84
CA GLY A 588 5.25 28.65 -21.21
C GLY A 588 5.77 27.47 -22.03
N ASN A 589 5.46 26.22 -21.65
CA ASN A 589 5.91 25.01 -22.35
C ASN A 589 5.03 24.63 -23.56
N GLY A 590 3.93 25.37 -23.80
CA GLY A 590 3.00 25.15 -24.89
C GLY A 590 1.90 24.11 -24.60
N VAL A 591 1.88 23.51 -23.41
CA VAL A 591 0.86 22.57 -22.94
C VAL A 591 0.19 23.18 -21.70
N PRO A 592 -1.04 23.70 -21.80
CA PRO A 592 -1.70 24.30 -20.66
C PRO A 592 -2.11 23.27 -19.61
N GLY A 593 -2.34 23.70 -18.37
CA GLY A 593 -2.84 22.82 -17.31
C GLY A 593 -4.14 22.09 -17.66
N SER A 594 -5.07 22.72 -18.41
CA SER A 594 -6.27 22.03 -18.94
C SER A 594 -6.02 20.97 -20.01
N LYS A 595 -4.77 20.78 -20.43
CA LYS A 595 -4.31 19.65 -21.24
C LYS A 595 -3.47 18.65 -20.45
N GLY A 596 -3.43 18.80 -19.13
CA GLY A 596 -2.81 17.86 -18.21
C GLY A 596 -1.38 18.20 -17.80
N ASP A 597 -0.92 19.44 -18.01
CA ASP A 597 0.40 19.85 -17.54
C ASP A 597 0.44 19.97 -16.01
N PRO A 598 1.22 19.12 -15.30
CA PRO A 598 1.18 19.05 -13.84
C PRO A 598 1.74 20.32 -13.18
N ALA A 599 2.74 20.97 -13.79
CA ALA A 599 3.37 22.17 -13.25
C ALA A 599 2.40 23.36 -13.29
N ASP A 600 1.66 23.53 -14.38
CA ASP A 600 0.63 24.56 -14.49
C ASP A 600 -0.54 24.30 -13.57
N ILE A 601 -0.99 23.04 -13.44
CA ILE A 601 -2.07 22.68 -12.51
C ILE A 601 -1.68 23.08 -11.08
N PHE A 602 -0.50 22.63 -10.63
CA PHE A 602 -0.01 22.93 -9.28
C PHE A 602 0.21 24.43 -9.06
N ALA A 603 0.84 25.13 -10.02
CA ALA A 603 1.04 26.57 -9.93
C ALA A 603 -0.29 27.34 -9.85
N SER A 604 -1.34 26.88 -10.55
CA SER A 604 -2.65 27.52 -10.52
C SER A 604 -3.38 27.41 -9.17
N ALA A 605 -3.08 26.37 -8.39
CA ALA A 605 -3.67 26.15 -7.07
C ALA A 605 -3.29 27.29 -6.12
N GLY A 606 -2.05 27.77 -6.21
CA GLY A 606 -1.57 28.90 -5.44
C GLY A 606 -1.45 28.58 -3.95
N PHE A 607 -0.80 27.45 -3.63
CA PHE A 607 -0.47 27.08 -2.25
C PHE A 607 0.41 28.15 -1.58
N ASP A 608 0.08 28.50 -0.34
CA ASP A 608 0.83 29.43 0.50
C ASP A 608 0.98 28.93 1.95
N GLU A 609 1.50 29.79 2.83
CA GLU A 609 1.74 29.45 4.25
C GLU A 609 0.47 29.05 5.00
N THR A 610 -0.70 29.53 4.56
CA THR A 610 -1.99 29.15 5.15
C THR A 610 -2.24 27.65 4.97
N ASP A 611 -1.92 27.11 3.79
CA ASP A 611 -2.09 25.70 3.51
C ASP A 611 -1.19 24.83 4.40
N ALA A 612 0.03 25.27 4.69
CA ALA A 612 0.92 24.59 5.63
C ALA A 612 0.32 24.55 7.06
N GLN A 613 -0.35 25.62 7.48
CA GLN A 613 -1.06 25.65 8.77
C GLN A 613 -2.29 24.74 8.79
N VAL A 614 -3.03 24.66 7.68
CA VAL A 614 -4.18 23.75 7.54
C VAL A 614 -3.71 22.30 7.58
N ILE A 615 -2.62 21.96 6.88
CA ILE A 615 -1.98 20.63 6.95
C ILE A 615 -1.64 20.28 8.40
N ASP A 616 -0.87 21.12 9.09
CA ASP A 616 -0.43 20.85 10.46
C ASP A 616 -1.62 20.64 11.41
N ARG A 617 -2.66 21.46 11.26
CA ARG A 617 -3.89 21.36 12.05
C ARG A 617 -4.64 20.06 11.77
N MET A 618 -4.83 19.69 10.51
CA MET A 618 -5.51 18.45 10.12
C MET A 618 -4.77 17.21 10.61
N LEU A 619 -3.45 17.14 10.41
CA LEU A 619 -2.64 16.06 10.95
C LEU A 619 -2.75 15.97 12.47
N THR A 620 -2.78 17.11 13.17
CA THR A 620 -2.93 17.15 14.62
C THR A 620 -4.30 16.65 15.07
N ILE A 621 -5.39 17.07 14.41
CA ILE A 621 -6.76 16.62 14.71
C ILE A 621 -6.89 15.11 14.52
N TRP A 622 -6.47 14.58 13.36
CA TRP A 622 -6.60 13.14 13.07
C TRP A 622 -5.74 12.28 13.98
N THR A 623 -4.51 12.71 14.27
CA THR A 623 -3.65 11.94 15.19
C THR A 623 -4.07 12.07 16.65
N ASN A 624 -4.67 13.19 17.08
CA ASN A 624 -5.25 13.30 18.43
C ASN A 624 -6.44 12.36 18.59
N PHE A 625 -7.31 12.29 17.56
CA PHE A 625 -8.39 11.33 17.53
C PHE A 625 -7.86 9.90 17.61
N ALA A 626 -6.87 9.53 16.78
CA ALA A 626 -6.27 8.20 16.85
C ALA A 626 -5.68 7.87 18.24
N LYS A 627 -5.00 8.84 18.87
CA LYS A 627 -4.40 8.68 20.21
C LYS A 627 -5.42 8.51 21.31
N THR A 628 -6.50 9.29 21.29
CA THR A 628 -7.34 9.53 22.49
C THR A 628 -8.83 9.28 22.31
N GLY A 629 -9.31 9.19 21.07
CA GLY A 629 -10.73 9.19 20.74
C GLY A 629 -11.34 10.58 20.66
N ASN A 630 -10.59 11.64 20.95
CA ASN A 630 -11.04 13.03 20.89
C ASN A 630 -10.19 13.83 19.88
N PRO A 631 -10.79 14.50 18.87
CA PRO A 631 -10.05 15.23 17.85
C PRO A 631 -9.56 16.62 18.30
N GLY A 632 -9.95 17.09 19.48
CA GLY A 632 -9.67 18.43 19.98
C GLY A 632 -8.17 18.73 20.14
N ILE A 633 -7.85 20.02 20.13
CA ILE A 633 -6.49 20.53 20.35
C ILE A 633 -6.48 21.26 21.69
N PRO A 634 -5.81 20.73 22.73
CA PRO A 634 -5.85 21.29 24.08
C PRO A 634 -5.48 22.78 24.13
N GLY A 635 -6.44 23.61 24.55
CA GLY A 635 -6.26 25.06 24.67
C GLY A 635 -6.39 25.86 23.37
N GLU A 636 -6.65 25.19 22.24
CA GLU A 636 -6.80 25.83 20.91
C GLU A 636 -8.16 25.55 20.28
N LEU A 637 -8.60 24.29 20.23
CA LEU A 637 -9.84 23.87 19.57
C LEU A 637 -10.59 22.87 20.46
N ASP A 638 -11.76 23.27 20.93
CA ASP A 638 -12.72 22.34 21.51
C ASP A 638 -13.49 21.64 20.38
N PHE A 639 -13.70 20.34 20.51
CA PHE A 639 -14.37 19.53 19.49
C PHE A 639 -15.66 18.97 20.09
N PRO A 640 -16.82 19.60 19.84
CA PRO A 640 -18.06 19.15 20.45
C PRO A 640 -18.47 17.79 19.88
N GLU A 641 -19.03 16.95 20.74
CA GLU A 641 -19.71 15.74 20.30
C GLU A 641 -20.90 16.13 19.41
N TYR A 642 -21.07 15.40 18.32
CA TYR A 642 -22.17 15.56 17.39
C TYR A 642 -23.47 15.08 18.04
N ASP A 643 -24.43 15.99 18.15
CA ASP A 643 -25.79 15.71 18.58
C ASP A 643 -26.77 15.92 17.42
N ALA A 644 -27.74 15.03 17.26
CA ALA A 644 -28.67 15.06 16.12
C ALA A 644 -29.59 16.30 16.08
N GLN A 645 -29.81 16.98 17.21
CA GLN A 645 -30.67 18.16 17.28
C GLN A 645 -29.91 19.44 16.90
N THR A 646 -28.68 19.56 17.39
CA THR A 646 -27.84 20.75 17.21
C THR A 646 -26.91 20.63 16.00
N GLN A 647 -26.58 19.40 15.60
CA GLN A 647 -25.69 19.06 14.51
C GLN A 647 -24.38 19.85 14.56
N GLN A 648 -23.76 19.89 15.74
CA GLN A 648 -22.51 20.61 15.96
C GLN A 648 -21.36 19.97 15.17
N TYR A 649 -20.49 20.80 14.61
CA TYR A 649 -19.36 20.36 13.80
C TYR A 649 -18.21 21.35 13.89
N VAL A 650 -17.01 20.92 13.52
CA VAL A 650 -15.87 21.81 13.28
C VAL A 650 -15.73 22.05 11.77
N GLU A 651 -15.78 23.31 11.36
CA GLU A 651 -15.41 23.70 10.00
C GLU A 651 -13.90 23.90 9.91
N LEU A 652 -13.27 23.20 8.96
CA LEU A 652 -11.87 23.33 8.59
C LEU A 652 -11.76 24.15 7.30
N SER A 653 -11.49 25.43 7.48
CA SER A 653 -11.16 26.43 6.45
C SER A 653 -9.70 26.88 6.62
N ASP A 654 -9.38 28.14 6.32
CA ASP A 654 -8.12 28.78 6.75
C ASP A 654 -7.94 28.67 8.30
N ALA A 655 -9.07 28.71 9.04
CA ALA A 655 -9.16 28.49 10.48
C ALA A 655 -10.03 27.26 10.82
N ALA A 656 -9.96 26.78 12.07
CA ALA A 656 -10.90 25.81 12.61
C ALA A 656 -11.92 26.48 13.52
N GLU A 657 -13.21 26.30 13.22
CA GLU A 657 -14.30 26.96 13.96
C GLU A 657 -15.41 25.96 14.31
N VAL A 658 -15.92 26.04 15.55
CA VAL A 658 -17.08 25.27 15.97
C VAL A 658 -18.36 25.94 15.44
N LYS A 659 -19.20 25.17 14.75
CA LYS A 659 -20.48 25.59 14.17
C LYS A 659 -21.59 24.58 14.50
N SER A 660 -22.80 24.83 14.00
CA SER A 660 -24.00 24.02 14.25
C SER A 660 -24.87 23.99 13.00
N GLY A 661 -25.72 22.98 12.87
CA GLY A 661 -26.59 22.82 11.70
C GLY A 661 -25.84 22.35 10.45
N ILE A 662 -24.95 21.35 10.55
CA ILE A 662 -24.19 20.87 9.38
C ILE A 662 -25.09 20.42 8.22
N GLY A 663 -26.29 19.88 8.49
CA GLY A 663 -27.25 19.51 7.45
C GLY A 663 -27.84 20.72 6.71
N GLU A 664 -27.90 21.89 7.35
CA GLU A 664 -28.39 23.13 6.74
C GLU A 664 -27.40 23.69 5.69
N VAL A 665 -26.12 23.31 5.77
CA VAL A 665 -25.10 23.67 4.77
C VAL A 665 -25.44 23.13 3.38
N PHE A 666 -26.22 22.04 3.33
CA PHE A 666 -26.54 21.29 2.11
C PHE A 666 -28.03 21.34 1.74
N ALA A 667 -28.81 22.19 2.39
CA ALA A 667 -30.27 22.21 2.23
C ALA A 667 -30.78 23.01 1.00
N ASP A 668 -29.89 23.56 0.17
CA ASP A 668 -30.20 24.43 -0.97
C ASP A 668 -30.08 23.75 -2.35
#